data_AF-A0A0E3C5H4-F1
#
_entry.id   AF-A0A0E3C5H4-F1
#
_cell.length_a   1.000
_cell.length_b   1.000
_cell.length_c   1.000
_cell.angle_alpha   90.00
_cell.angle_beta   90.00
_cell.angle_gamma   90.00
#
_symmetry.space_group_name_H-M   'P 1'
#
loop_
_entity.id
_entity.type
_entity.pdbx_description
1 polymer ?
#
loop_
_entity_poly.entity_id
_entity_poly.type
_entity_poly.pdbx_seq_one_letter_code
_entity_poly.pdbx_strand_id
1 'polypeptide(L)'
;MSNDGIKRMPAAGQPHLPHIVTVGRYRVGRVLERLAQPWSGEARFSHISASFDDAVAQVQALNLRQPIDALVGAGASGAWIRERVDIPLAMVEVRGLDLLQALRQAKLQTTEEAPRVGLVNFEVPSPVVAQFDSLFGLGLVQIAYQGPHDAPACVQKLKASGVGAVVAPGLVADLAEQAGMASVLLYSDISVRQALSDALLLARHRRAERDRHQRLETVLHQLQDGVVAVDERGRICALNPRMAALLGAPVEALHGRMLEEVAPALGTARALAGEEGGEEVVQLALRTLVVRRAPIVENGLVTGALLVCRDPAVIQRADRSLRANQRQRAASVRWRIEDYLGSSPAAQRVRLLARQYANSDATVLILGESGTGKELVAQGIHSAGRRAEQPFLAVNCAALSESLLESELFGYEEGAFTGARRGGKTGLIEAAHTGTLFLDEIGDMPLALQSRLLRVLQEREVLRVGSTTPIPVDVRVIAATHADLADQVERGQFRRDLYYRLAVLRLSTPSLQMRGGADVAELGRAMLAQRLNAASGLPRALHDRVEQQLDALLARAAAHDWPGNVRELDNWVERLLACSDYLDSGRGGLLDMARLLEVFPECADGLALAEPAAARQAQLRDAGRLAEQKRLREVLESVGGDQRQACEILGISRATLWRRMKA
;
A
#
# COMPACT_ATOMS: atom_id res chain seq x y z
N MET A 1 36.76 -2.95 10.50
CA MET A 1 35.50 -3.56 10.97
C MET A 1 34.60 -2.39 11.36
N SER A 2 33.47 -2.05 10.76
CA SER A 2 32.64 -2.60 9.67
C SER A 2 31.71 -1.43 9.27
N ASN A 3 32.06 -0.67 8.24
CA ASN A 3 31.38 -0.57 6.94
C ASN A 3 29.83 -0.72 6.96
N ASP A 4 29.13 0.37 7.29
CA ASP A 4 27.70 0.56 7.02
C ASP A 4 27.51 1.08 5.58
N GLY A 5 27.24 0.15 4.67
CA GLY A 5 26.95 0.42 3.26
C GLY A 5 25.54 0.95 3.07
N ILE A 6 25.34 2.25 3.25
CA ILE A 6 24.16 2.96 2.73
C ILE A 6 24.23 2.88 1.20
N LYS A 7 23.41 1.98 0.63
CA LYS A 7 23.19 1.86 -0.82
C LYS A 7 22.54 3.15 -1.32
N ARG A 8 23.35 4.13 -1.72
CA ARG A 8 22.91 5.33 -2.44
C ARG A 8 22.12 4.89 -3.68
N MET A 9 20.93 5.45 -3.86
CA MET A 9 20.22 5.41 -5.14
C MET A 9 21.17 5.91 -6.24
N PRO A 10 21.29 5.20 -7.38
CA PRO A 10 22.09 5.70 -8.48
C PRO A 10 21.47 7.01 -8.97
N ALA A 11 22.30 8.05 -9.07
CA ALA A 11 21.93 9.32 -9.70
C ALA A 11 21.35 9.04 -11.10
N ALA A 12 20.34 9.82 -11.52
CA ALA A 12 19.76 9.75 -12.84
C ALA A 12 20.88 9.79 -13.90
N GLY A 13 21.16 8.63 -14.49
CA GLY A 13 22.24 8.46 -15.45
C GLY A 13 21.96 9.31 -16.68
N GLN A 14 22.97 10.07 -17.12
CA GLN A 14 22.95 10.69 -18.44
C GLN A 14 22.56 9.63 -19.48
N PRO A 15 21.76 9.96 -20.52
CA PRO A 15 21.45 9.02 -21.57
C PRO A 15 22.75 8.56 -22.22
N HIS A 16 23.19 7.33 -21.92
CA HIS A 16 24.37 6.74 -22.54
C HIS A 16 24.17 6.75 -24.05
N LEU A 17 25.07 7.31 -24.85
CA LEU A 17 24.93 7.30 -26.31
C LEU A 17 25.05 5.86 -26.87
N PRO A 18 24.32 5.50 -27.95
CA PRO A 18 24.44 4.19 -28.57
C PRO A 18 25.88 3.92 -29.00
N HIS A 19 26.34 2.68 -28.82
CA HIS A 19 27.70 2.28 -29.15
C HIS A 19 27.75 1.67 -30.55
N ILE A 20 28.35 2.39 -31.49
CA ILE A 20 28.51 1.96 -32.88
C ILE A 20 29.99 1.69 -33.12
N VAL A 21 30.30 0.50 -33.67
CA VAL A 21 31.69 0.12 -33.97
C VAL A 21 31.90 0.06 -35.47
N THR A 22 32.84 0.87 -35.94
CA THR A 22 33.30 0.82 -37.33
C THR A 22 34.40 -0.24 -37.43
N VAL A 23 34.33 -1.08 -38.46
CA VAL A 23 35.29 -2.15 -38.68
C VAL A 23 35.90 -2.01 -40.06
N GLY A 24 37.22 -1.87 -40.10
CA GLY A 24 37.96 -1.79 -41.35
C GLY A 24 39.42 -1.46 -41.12
N ARG A 25 40.29 -2.00 -41.97
CA ARG A 25 41.72 -1.62 -41.98
C ARG A 25 42.01 -0.49 -42.95
N TYR A 26 43.20 0.10 -42.77
CA TYR A 26 43.84 1.01 -43.73
C TYR A 26 43.00 2.25 -44.10
N ARG A 27 42.93 2.61 -45.40
CA ARG A 27 42.25 3.82 -45.89
C ARG A 27 40.74 3.83 -45.59
N VAL A 28 40.06 2.69 -45.68
CA VAL A 28 38.61 2.60 -45.37
C VAL A 28 38.34 2.91 -43.90
N GLY A 29 39.16 2.37 -43.00
CA GLY A 29 39.07 2.65 -41.57
C GLY A 29 39.22 4.14 -41.25
N ARG A 30 40.22 4.81 -41.84
CA ARG A 30 40.42 6.26 -41.66
C ARG A 30 39.23 7.09 -42.18
N VAL A 31 38.64 6.70 -43.30
CA VAL A 31 37.46 7.39 -43.86
C VAL A 31 36.25 7.20 -42.93
N LEU A 32 36.02 6.00 -42.42
CA LEU A 32 34.97 5.70 -41.45
C LEU A 32 35.13 6.51 -40.15
N GLU A 33 36.33 6.53 -39.57
CA GLU A 33 36.63 7.31 -38.36
C GLU A 33 36.41 8.81 -38.58
N ARG A 34 36.96 9.36 -39.67
CA ARG A 34 36.83 10.79 -40.01
C ARG A 34 35.36 11.19 -40.21
N LEU A 35 34.60 10.38 -40.94
CA LEU A 35 33.21 10.69 -41.26
C LEU A 35 32.23 10.40 -40.13
N ALA A 36 32.64 9.63 -39.12
CA ALA A 36 31.87 9.41 -37.90
C ALA A 36 31.95 10.57 -36.90
N GLN A 37 33.02 11.38 -36.92
CA GLN A 37 33.23 12.50 -35.98
C GLN A 37 32.04 13.48 -35.87
N PRO A 38 31.37 13.91 -36.95
CA PRO A 38 30.22 14.82 -36.87
C PRO A 38 29.05 14.30 -36.04
N TRP A 39 29.00 13.00 -35.76
CA TRP A 39 27.91 12.35 -35.04
C TRP A 39 28.27 11.89 -33.64
N SER A 40 29.40 12.37 -33.10
CA SER A 40 29.82 12.08 -31.73
C SER A 40 28.83 12.53 -30.65
N GLY A 41 27.93 13.46 -30.99
CA GLY A 41 26.82 13.87 -30.12
C GLY A 41 25.61 12.94 -30.15
N GLU A 42 25.50 12.06 -31.14
CA GLU A 42 24.37 11.15 -31.34
C GLU A 42 24.70 9.69 -31.04
N ALA A 43 25.98 9.30 -31.19
CA ALA A 43 26.48 7.97 -30.90
C ALA A 43 27.93 8.02 -30.42
N ARG A 44 28.29 7.03 -29.59
CA ARG A 44 29.69 6.76 -29.24
C ARG A 44 30.26 5.83 -30.30
N PHE A 45 31.24 6.33 -31.05
CA PHE A 45 31.94 5.54 -32.05
C PHE A 45 33.22 4.93 -31.49
N SER A 46 33.47 3.66 -31.82
CA SER A 46 34.79 3.04 -31.70
C SER A 46 35.20 2.42 -33.04
N HIS A 47 36.49 2.14 -33.19
CA HIS A 47 37.04 1.60 -34.42
C HIS A 47 37.86 0.35 -34.14
N ILE A 48 37.64 -0.69 -34.95
CA ILE A 48 38.42 -1.92 -34.96
C ILE A 48 39.20 -1.96 -36.27
N SER A 49 40.53 -1.81 -36.14
CA SER A 49 41.47 -1.86 -37.27
C SER A 49 41.91 -3.30 -37.57
N ALA A 50 40.94 -4.15 -37.90
CA ALA A 50 41.14 -5.55 -38.26
C ALA A 50 40.24 -5.94 -39.44
N SER A 51 40.47 -7.12 -40.01
CA SER A 51 39.67 -7.69 -41.10
C SER A 51 39.40 -9.17 -40.85
N PHE A 52 38.36 -9.72 -41.47
CA PHE A 52 38.01 -11.16 -41.44
C PHE A 52 37.97 -11.75 -40.01
N ASP A 53 38.68 -12.85 -39.74
CA ASP A 53 38.61 -13.56 -38.45
C ASP A 53 39.15 -12.73 -37.29
N ASP A 54 40.22 -11.95 -37.50
CA ASP A 54 40.75 -11.04 -36.48
C ASP A 54 39.71 -10.00 -36.08
N ALA A 55 38.92 -9.51 -37.05
CA ALA A 55 37.83 -8.57 -36.78
C ALA A 55 36.70 -9.22 -35.99
N VAL A 56 36.29 -10.45 -36.35
CA VAL A 56 35.24 -11.19 -35.62
C VAL A 56 35.65 -11.39 -34.16
N ALA A 57 36.88 -11.85 -33.91
CA ALA A 57 37.40 -12.08 -32.57
C ALA A 57 37.42 -10.78 -31.74
N GLN A 58 37.87 -9.67 -32.33
CA GLN A 58 37.90 -8.37 -31.64
C GLN A 58 36.49 -7.79 -31.40
N VAL A 59 35.56 -7.94 -32.34
CA VAL A 59 34.17 -7.52 -32.18
C VAL A 59 33.49 -8.28 -31.04
N GLN A 60 33.65 -9.60 -31.00
CA GLN A 60 33.09 -10.44 -29.93
C GLN A 60 33.72 -10.10 -28.56
N ALA A 61 35.04 -9.96 -28.50
CA ALA A 61 35.74 -9.58 -27.27
C ALA A 61 35.32 -8.19 -26.76
N LEU A 62 35.11 -7.23 -27.67
CA LEU A 62 34.63 -5.90 -27.32
C LEU A 62 33.18 -5.95 -26.84
N ASN A 63 32.30 -6.69 -27.52
CA ASN A 63 30.89 -6.81 -27.16
C ASN A 63 30.66 -7.41 -25.76
N LEU A 64 31.53 -8.34 -25.34
CA LEU A 64 31.52 -8.89 -23.97
C LEU A 64 31.86 -7.85 -22.90
N ARG A 65 32.77 -6.92 -23.21
CA ARG A 65 33.20 -5.87 -22.27
C ARG A 65 32.26 -4.68 -22.28
N GLN A 66 31.76 -4.32 -23.47
CA GLN A 66 30.91 -3.17 -23.71
C GLN A 66 29.91 -3.53 -24.80
N PRO A 67 28.59 -3.58 -24.51
CA PRO A 67 27.61 -3.97 -25.50
C PRO A 67 27.67 -3.05 -26.72
N ILE A 68 27.65 -3.66 -27.89
CA ILE A 68 27.62 -2.98 -29.18
C ILE A 68 26.18 -2.98 -29.68
N ASP A 69 25.72 -1.82 -30.14
CA ASP A 69 24.36 -1.63 -30.65
C ASP A 69 24.28 -1.83 -32.16
N ALA A 70 25.32 -1.42 -32.90
CA ALA A 70 25.44 -1.67 -34.34
C ALA A 70 26.91 -1.68 -34.80
N LEU A 71 27.15 -2.33 -35.93
CA LEU A 71 28.43 -2.36 -36.63
C LEU A 71 28.34 -1.62 -37.96
N VAL A 72 29.47 -1.09 -38.44
CA VAL A 72 29.61 -0.53 -39.78
C VAL A 72 30.80 -1.19 -40.45
N GLY A 73 30.58 -1.80 -41.61
CA GLY A 73 31.62 -2.51 -42.35
C GLY A 73 31.52 -2.26 -43.85
N ALA A 74 32.57 -2.63 -44.59
CA ALA A 74 32.62 -2.44 -46.04
C ALA A 74 33.24 -3.65 -46.75
N GLY A 75 32.77 -3.91 -47.97
CA GLY A 75 33.31 -4.94 -48.86
C GLY A 75 33.37 -6.35 -48.26
N ALA A 76 34.35 -7.15 -48.71
CA ALA A 76 34.52 -8.55 -48.33
C ALA A 76 34.59 -8.77 -46.81
N SER A 77 35.32 -7.91 -46.09
CA SER A 77 35.47 -8.06 -44.64
C SER A 77 34.17 -7.77 -43.90
N GLY A 78 33.35 -6.81 -44.36
CA GLY A 78 32.05 -6.53 -43.76
C GLY A 78 31.07 -7.70 -43.95
N ALA A 79 31.04 -8.27 -45.16
CA ALA A 79 30.23 -9.46 -45.46
C ALA A 79 30.64 -10.65 -44.59
N TRP A 80 31.95 -10.88 -44.41
CA TRP A 80 32.48 -11.95 -43.56
C TRP A 80 32.03 -11.84 -42.10
N ILE A 81 32.03 -10.63 -41.53
CA ILE A 81 31.63 -10.36 -40.15
C ILE A 81 30.12 -10.56 -39.97
N ARG A 82 29.31 -10.11 -40.95
CA ARG A 82 27.84 -10.17 -40.89
C ARG A 82 27.32 -11.61 -40.72
N GLU A 83 28.01 -12.60 -41.27
CA GLU A 83 27.62 -14.01 -41.17
C GLU A 83 28.05 -14.69 -39.85
N ARG A 84 28.93 -14.05 -39.06
CA ARG A 84 29.61 -14.68 -37.90
C ARG A 84 29.35 -13.97 -36.57
N VAL A 85 28.55 -12.91 -36.57
CA VAL A 85 28.29 -12.10 -35.38
C VAL A 85 26.80 -11.71 -35.30
N ASP A 86 26.17 -11.93 -34.15
CA ASP A 86 24.75 -11.61 -33.88
C ASP A 86 24.49 -10.12 -33.56
N ILE A 87 25.26 -9.23 -34.19
CA ILE A 87 25.18 -7.78 -34.03
C ILE A 87 24.82 -7.18 -35.40
N PRO A 88 23.81 -6.29 -35.50
CA PRO A 88 23.38 -5.74 -36.78
C PRO A 88 24.52 -4.96 -37.41
N LEU A 89 24.79 -5.22 -38.69
CA LEU A 89 25.89 -4.60 -39.42
C LEU A 89 25.36 -3.83 -40.63
N ALA A 90 25.59 -2.52 -40.64
CA ALA A 90 25.36 -1.66 -41.80
C ALA A 90 26.54 -1.77 -42.78
N MET A 91 26.24 -2.09 -44.02
CA MET A 91 27.24 -2.24 -45.08
C MET A 91 27.41 -0.92 -45.83
N VAL A 92 28.66 -0.54 -46.11
CA VAL A 92 28.95 0.52 -47.09
C VAL A 92 28.71 -0.05 -48.49
N GLU A 93 27.58 0.32 -49.08
CA GLU A 93 27.21 -0.06 -50.44
C GLU A 93 27.80 0.90 -51.46
N VAL A 94 28.37 0.35 -52.54
CA VAL A 94 28.89 1.13 -53.66
C VAL A 94 27.74 1.39 -54.63
N ARG A 95 27.40 2.66 -54.83
CA ARG A 95 26.36 3.09 -55.77
C ARG A 95 26.96 3.46 -57.13
N GLY A 96 26.13 3.52 -58.17
CA GLY A 96 26.58 3.83 -59.52
C GLY A 96 27.33 5.16 -59.65
N LEU A 97 26.90 6.19 -58.91
CA LEU A 97 27.58 7.48 -58.91
C LEU A 97 28.97 7.42 -58.25
N ASP A 98 29.14 6.59 -57.22
CA ASP A 98 30.43 6.39 -56.54
C ASP A 98 31.43 5.78 -57.51
N LEU A 99 30.98 4.75 -58.24
CA LEU A 99 31.78 4.10 -59.26
C LEU A 99 32.19 5.10 -60.36
N LEU A 100 31.26 5.93 -60.85
CA LEU A 100 31.57 6.95 -61.86
C LEU A 100 32.59 7.96 -61.35
N GLN A 101 32.44 8.45 -60.11
CA GLN A 101 33.38 9.40 -59.51
C GLN A 101 34.76 8.77 -59.32
N ALA A 102 34.82 7.52 -58.85
CA ALA A 102 36.07 6.80 -58.65
C ALA A 102 36.78 6.51 -59.98
N LEU A 103 36.04 6.09 -61.01
CA LEU A 103 36.58 5.87 -62.37
C LEU A 103 37.10 7.18 -62.98
N ARG A 104 36.37 8.29 -62.82
CA ARG A 104 36.84 9.62 -63.27
C ARG A 104 38.16 9.99 -62.60
N GLN A 105 38.25 9.82 -61.28
CA GLN A 105 39.46 10.15 -60.53
C GLN A 105 40.64 9.24 -60.91
N ALA A 106 40.40 7.95 -61.11
CA ALA A 106 41.42 7.01 -61.55
C ALA A 106 41.91 7.35 -62.97
N LYS A 107 41.01 7.71 -63.89
CA LYS A 107 41.38 8.11 -65.26
C LYS A 107 42.24 9.39 -65.28
N LEU A 108 42.01 10.33 -64.37
CA LEU A 108 42.87 11.52 -64.22
C LEU A 108 44.28 11.18 -63.71
N GLN A 109 44.49 9.99 -63.15
CA GLN A 109 45.77 9.53 -62.61
C GLN A 109 46.51 8.57 -63.55
N THR A 110 45.91 8.18 -64.69
CA THR A 110 46.60 7.37 -65.71
C THR A 110 47.60 8.20 -66.49
N THR A 111 48.68 7.57 -66.95
CA THR A 111 49.71 8.18 -67.81
C THR A 111 49.58 7.67 -69.25
N GLU A 112 50.28 8.30 -70.20
CA GLU A 112 50.33 7.83 -71.61
C GLU A 112 50.92 6.41 -71.72
N GLU A 113 51.88 6.06 -70.86
CA GLU A 113 52.51 4.74 -70.80
C GLU A 113 51.59 3.66 -70.18
N ALA A 114 50.59 4.05 -69.38
CA ALA A 114 49.66 3.15 -68.71
C ALA A 114 48.22 3.73 -68.70
N PRO A 115 47.53 3.77 -69.86
CA PRO A 115 46.28 4.52 -70.03
C PRO A 115 45.02 3.81 -69.51
N ARG A 116 45.15 2.55 -69.09
CA ARG A 116 44.03 1.70 -68.64
C ARG A 116 43.72 1.90 -67.17
N VAL A 117 42.44 1.77 -66.82
CA VAL A 117 41.97 1.82 -65.44
C VAL A 117 41.53 0.43 -65.00
N GLY A 118 42.03 -0.04 -63.87
CA GLY A 118 41.61 -1.31 -63.26
C GLY A 118 40.39 -1.09 -62.39
N LEU A 119 39.35 -1.90 -62.53
CA LEU A 119 38.21 -1.93 -61.60
C LEU A 119 38.20 -3.28 -60.89
N VAL A 120 38.35 -3.25 -59.56
CA VAL A 120 38.31 -4.46 -58.75
C VAL A 120 36.99 -4.54 -58.00
N ASN A 121 36.22 -5.58 -58.29
CA ASN A 121 34.96 -5.89 -57.61
C ASN A 121 35.14 -7.07 -56.64
N PHE A 122 34.23 -7.18 -55.69
CA PHE A 122 34.12 -8.37 -54.86
C PHE A 122 33.25 -9.41 -55.57
N GLU A 123 33.67 -10.68 -55.54
CA GLU A 123 33.03 -11.88 -56.13
C GLU A 123 32.93 -11.95 -57.66
N VAL A 124 32.32 -10.96 -58.34
CA VAL A 124 32.05 -11.04 -59.80
C VAL A 124 32.29 -9.71 -60.52
N PRO A 125 32.93 -9.71 -61.70
CA PRO A 125 32.97 -8.53 -62.60
C PRO A 125 31.56 -8.12 -63.01
N SER A 126 31.33 -6.82 -63.23
CA SER A 126 29.99 -6.33 -63.60
C SER A 126 29.80 -6.40 -65.13
N PRO A 127 28.81 -7.18 -65.62
CA PRO A 127 28.49 -7.21 -67.05
C PRO A 127 28.05 -5.83 -67.57
N VAL A 128 27.36 -5.06 -66.74
CA VAL A 128 26.90 -3.70 -67.06
C VAL A 128 28.08 -2.76 -67.28
N VAL A 129 29.12 -2.86 -66.43
CA VAL A 129 30.33 -2.04 -66.60
C VAL A 129 31.11 -2.47 -67.84
N ALA A 130 31.11 -3.76 -68.19
CA ALA A 130 31.78 -4.25 -69.40
C ALA A 130 31.09 -3.72 -70.66
N GLN A 131 29.76 -3.73 -70.70
CA GLN A 131 28.98 -3.13 -71.78
C GLN A 131 29.23 -1.63 -71.89
N PHE A 132 29.27 -0.93 -70.75
CA PHE A 132 29.56 0.50 -70.71
C PHE A 132 30.96 0.81 -71.28
N ASP A 133 32.00 0.06 -70.88
CA ASP A 133 33.34 0.24 -71.44
C ASP A 133 33.38 -0.03 -72.95
N SER A 134 32.66 -1.04 -73.43
CA SER A 134 32.61 -1.36 -74.87
C SER A 134 32.00 -0.25 -75.72
N LEU A 135 31.09 0.54 -75.15
CA LEU A 135 30.42 1.65 -75.85
C LEU A 135 31.19 2.96 -75.76
N PHE A 136 31.85 3.22 -74.63
CA PHE A 136 32.48 4.52 -74.32
C PHE A 136 34.01 4.51 -74.36
N GLY A 137 34.65 3.33 -74.51
CA GLY A 137 36.10 3.19 -74.74
C GLY A 137 36.97 3.72 -73.59
N LEU A 138 36.60 3.44 -72.34
CA LEU A 138 37.30 3.96 -71.16
C LEU A 138 38.62 3.20 -70.88
N GLY A 139 38.73 1.97 -71.38
CA GLY A 139 39.89 1.10 -71.22
C GLY A 139 39.90 0.45 -69.85
N LEU A 140 38.77 -0.16 -69.46
CA LEU A 140 38.59 -0.77 -68.15
C LEU A 140 39.07 -2.22 -68.13
N VAL A 141 39.89 -2.55 -67.13
CA VAL A 141 40.26 -3.94 -66.83
C VAL A 141 39.54 -4.36 -65.57
N GLN A 142 38.51 -5.19 -65.71
CA GLN A 142 37.74 -5.69 -64.57
C GLN A 142 38.34 -6.97 -63.99
N ILE A 143 38.58 -7.00 -62.68
CA ILE A 143 39.00 -8.19 -61.94
C ILE A 143 38.10 -8.36 -60.72
N ALA A 144 37.80 -9.60 -60.34
CA ALA A 144 37.15 -9.91 -59.07
C ALA A 144 38.12 -10.60 -58.11
N TYR A 145 37.87 -10.46 -56.81
CA TYR A 145 38.57 -11.18 -55.75
C TYR A 145 37.56 -11.70 -54.72
N GLN A 146 37.92 -12.75 -54.00
CA GLN A 146 37.07 -13.41 -53.00
C GLN A 146 37.58 -13.20 -51.57
N GLY A 147 38.87 -12.93 -51.37
CA GLY A 147 39.41 -12.83 -50.03
C GLY A 147 40.84 -12.27 -49.94
N PRO A 148 41.50 -12.46 -48.81
CA PRO A 148 42.85 -11.94 -48.62
C PRO A 148 43.91 -12.74 -49.39
N HIS A 149 43.64 -14.02 -49.70
CA HIS A 149 44.62 -14.91 -50.35
C HIS A 149 44.82 -14.63 -51.84
N ASP A 150 43.79 -14.19 -52.55
CA ASP A 150 43.82 -13.91 -53.99
C ASP A 150 44.06 -12.43 -54.32
N ALA A 151 43.86 -11.52 -53.35
CA ALA A 151 44.08 -10.09 -53.53
C ALA A 151 45.47 -9.69 -54.10
N PRO A 152 46.62 -10.27 -53.67
CA PRO A 152 47.92 -9.94 -54.26
C PRO A 152 48.03 -10.37 -55.73
N ALA A 153 47.46 -11.52 -56.09
CA ALA A 153 47.46 -12.01 -57.46
C ALA A 153 46.61 -11.11 -58.38
N CYS A 154 45.50 -10.56 -57.87
CA CYS A 154 44.69 -9.57 -58.59
C CYS A 154 45.50 -8.32 -58.94
N VAL A 155 46.26 -7.78 -57.99
CA VAL A 155 47.11 -6.60 -58.20
C VAL A 155 48.21 -6.86 -59.23
N GLN A 156 48.85 -8.04 -59.19
CA GLN A 156 49.85 -8.43 -60.19
C GLN A 156 49.25 -8.53 -61.61
N LYS A 157 48.06 -9.11 -61.74
CA LYS A 157 47.35 -9.20 -63.03
C LYS A 157 46.99 -7.83 -63.59
N LEU A 158 46.57 -6.88 -62.75
CA LEU A 158 46.31 -5.50 -63.17
C LEU A 158 47.58 -4.84 -63.72
N LYS A 159 48.69 -4.97 -62.99
CA LYS A 159 49.99 -4.41 -63.39
C LYS A 159 50.48 -4.99 -64.73
N ALA A 160 50.36 -6.31 -64.91
CA ALA A 160 50.69 -6.97 -66.17
C ALA A 160 49.79 -6.55 -67.34
N SER A 161 48.58 -6.06 -67.06
CA SER A 161 47.59 -5.64 -68.07
C SER A 161 47.76 -4.18 -68.53
N GLY A 162 48.82 -3.48 -68.07
CA GLY A 162 49.10 -2.08 -68.40
C GLY A 162 48.19 -1.07 -67.73
N VAL A 163 47.66 -1.41 -66.55
CA VAL A 163 46.79 -0.54 -65.75
C VAL A 163 47.63 0.50 -65.00
N GLY A 164 47.35 1.79 -65.19
CA GLY A 164 48.05 2.89 -64.50
C GLY A 164 47.38 3.33 -63.20
N ALA A 165 46.05 3.18 -63.11
CA ALA A 165 45.28 3.52 -61.92
C ALA A 165 44.22 2.45 -61.61
N VAL A 166 44.00 2.17 -60.33
CA VAL A 166 43.12 1.10 -59.86
C VAL A 166 42.01 1.69 -58.97
N VAL A 167 40.76 1.38 -59.30
CA VAL A 167 39.60 1.56 -58.42
C VAL A 167 39.35 0.26 -57.68
N ALA A 168 39.51 0.25 -56.36
CA ALA A 168 39.40 -0.97 -55.59
C ALA A 168 38.90 -0.77 -54.15
N PRO A 169 38.33 -1.83 -53.52
CA PRO A 169 38.11 -1.90 -52.08
C PRO A 169 39.43 -1.85 -51.29
N GLY A 170 39.36 -1.48 -50.01
CA GLY A 170 40.50 -1.16 -49.15
C GLY A 170 41.75 -2.04 -49.35
N LEU A 171 41.65 -3.35 -49.08
CA LEU A 171 42.78 -4.28 -49.16
C LEU A 171 43.53 -4.22 -50.50
N VAL A 172 42.78 -4.23 -51.61
CA VAL A 172 43.36 -4.25 -52.95
C VAL A 172 43.87 -2.85 -53.35
N ALA A 173 43.21 -1.78 -52.91
CA ALA A 173 43.67 -0.41 -53.12
C ALA A 173 45.03 -0.14 -52.45
N ASP A 174 45.24 -0.68 -51.24
CA ASP A 174 46.51 -0.53 -50.53
C ASP A 174 47.63 -1.37 -51.15
N LEU A 175 47.33 -2.63 -51.54
CA LEU A 175 48.30 -3.47 -52.26
C LEU A 175 48.70 -2.88 -53.62
N ALA A 176 47.75 -2.24 -54.33
CA ALA A 176 48.03 -1.54 -55.58
C ALA A 176 48.99 -0.36 -55.38
N GLU A 177 48.80 0.43 -54.32
CA GLU A 177 49.70 1.54 -53.99
C GLU A 177 51.10 1.05 -53.61
N GLN A 178 51.21 -0.02 -52.81
CA GLN A 178 52.49 -0.67 -52.51
C GLN A 178 53.21 -1.19 -53.76
N ALA A 179 52.44 -1.59 -54.78
CA ALA A 179 52.97 -2.02 -56.07
C ALA A 179 53.32 -0.85 -57.02
N GLY A 180 53.16 0.40 -56.57
CA GLY A 180 53.47 1.63 -57.32
C GLY A 180 52.37 2.08 -58.29
N MET A 181 51.14 1.55 -58.18
CA MET A 181 50.01 1.98 -58.99
C MET A 181 49.18 3.03 -58.26
N ALA A 182 48.67 4.01 -59.00
CA ALA A 182 47.73 4.96 -58.42
C ALA A 182 46.46 4.22 -57.98
N SER A 183 45.96 4.46 -56.76
CA SER A 183 44.79 3.77 -56.24
C SER A 183 43.71 4.73 -55.73
N VAL A 184 42.48 4.48 -56.16
CA VAL A 184 41.28 5.21 -55.76
C VAL A 184 40.36 4.26 -55.01
N LEU A 185 39.91 4.69 -53.84
CA LEU A 185 38.98 3.92 -53.03
C LEU A 185 37.63 3.85 -53.75
N LEU A 186 37.02 2.67 -53.80
CA LEU A 186 35.73 2.47 -54.46
C LEU A 186 34.55 3.18 -53.75
N TYR A 187 34.68 3.49 -52.45
CA TYR A 187 33.61 4.10 -51.64
C TYR A 187 33.69 5.64 -51.67
N SER A 188 32.55 6.30 -51.83
CA SER A 188 32.44 7.76 -51.66
C SER A 188 32.14 8.15 -50.21
N ASP A 189 32.42 9.41 -49.86
CA ASP A 189 32.04 9.98 -48.58
C ASP A 189 30.51 9.93 -48.34
N ILE A 190 29.71 10.01 -49.41
CA ILE A 190 28.24 9.96 -49.34
C ILE A 190 27.78 8.57 -48.91
N SER A 191 28.33 7.52 -49.52
CA SER A 191 27.96 6.14 -49.21
C SER A 191 28.44 5.69 -47.84
N VAL A 192 29.60 6.18 -47.39
CA VAL A 192 30.06 5.96 -46.01
C VAL A 192 29.15 6.68 -45.01
N ARG A 193 28.75 7.93 -45.27
CA ARG A 193 27.77 8.64 -44.43
C ARG A 193 26.44 7.90 -44.39
N GLN A 194 25.94 7.39 -45.51
CA GLN A 194 24.70 6.63 -45.52
C GLN A 194 24.80 5.38 -44.63
N ALA A 195 25.87 4.59 -44.76
CA ALA A 195 26.06 3.39 -43.94
C ALA A 195 26.17 3.69 -42.44
N LEU A 196 26.86 4.78 -42.08
CA LEU A 196 26.88 5.23 -40.69
C LEU A 196 25.44 5.60 -40.24
N SER A 197 24.65 6.27 -41.09
CA SER A 197 23.27 6.71 -40.77
C SER A 197 22.38 5.50 -40.53
N ASP A 198 22.52 4.47 -41.37
CA ASP A 198 21.79 3.21 -41.26
C ASP A 198 22.18 2.49 -39.96
N ALA A 199 23.47 2.50 -39.58
CA ALA A 199 23.91 1.96 -38.29
C ALA A 199 23.32 2.71 -37.10
N LEU A 200 23.15 4.04 -37.19
CA LEU A 200 22.48 4.82 -36.15
C LEU A 200 21.01 4.39 -35.99
N LEU A 201 20.30 4.19 -37.10
CA LEU A 201 18.92 3.72 -37.10
C LEU A 201 18.80 2.31 -36.49
N LEU A 202 19.68 1.38 -36.90
CA LEU A 202 19.76 0.02 -36.35
C LEU A 202 20.04 0.05 -34.84
N ALA A 203 20.98 0.88 -34.40
CA ALA A 203 21.32 1.03 -32.98
C ALA A 203 20.15 1.57 -32.16
N ARG A 204 19.42 2.58 -32.68
CA ARG A 204 18.23 3.13 -32.03
C ARG A 204 17.13 2.08 -31.87
N HIS A 205 16.84 1.30 -32.92
CA HIS A 205 15.84 0.23 -32.85
C HIS A 205 16.23 -0.87 -31.85
N ARG A 206 17.47 -1.37 -31.91
CA ARG A 206 17.95 -2.42 -30.98
C ARG A 206 17.88 -1.96 -29.53
N ARG A 207 18.18 -0.69 -29.28
CA ARG A 207 18.09 -0.13 -27.93
C ARG A 207 16.66 0.06 -27.47
N ALA A 208 15.77 0.58 -28.31
CA ALA A 208 14.36 0.71 -27.96
C ALA A 208 13.74 -0.65 -27.58
N GLU A 209 14.12 -1.72 -28.30
CA GLU A 209 13.73 -3.10 -27.97
C GLU A 209 14.30 -3.57 -26.62
N ARG A 210 15.58 -3.32 -26.34
CA ARG A 210 16.19 -3.65 -25.04
C ARG A 210 15.56 -2.88 -23.88
N ASP A 211 15.37 -1.57 -24.04
CA ASP A 211 14.74 -0.72 -23.03
C ASP A 211 13.29 -1.15 -22.78
N ARG A 212 12.56 -1.54 -23.84
CA ARG A 212 11.20 -2.09 -23.72
C ARG A 212 11.20 -3.41 -22.96
N HIS A 213 12.09 -4.34 -23.29
CA HIS A 213 12.25 -5.60 -22.56
C HIS A 213 12.59 -5.36 -21.08
N GLN A 214 13.57 -4.50 -20.79
CA GLN A 214 13.98 -4.19 -19.43
C GLN A 214 12.87 -3.51 -18.62
N ARG A 215 12.05 -2.65 -19.25
CA ARG A 215 10.86 -2.08 -18.63
C ARG A 215 9.84 -3.16 -18.29
N LEU A 216 9.56 -4.09 -19.22
CA LEU A 216 8.63 -5.20 -18.98
C LEU A 216 9.14 -6.11 -17.85
N GLU A 217 10.42 -6.44 -17.82
CA GLU A 217 11.02 -7.19 -16.71
C GLU A 217 10.88 -6.43 -15.39
N THR A 218 11.19 -5.12 -15.37
CA THR A 218 11.05 -4.31 -14.15
C THR A 218 9.61 -4.31 -13.63
N VAL A 219 8.62 -4.20 -14.52
CA VAL A 219 7.20 -4.31 -14.17
C VAL A 219 6.92 -5.69 -13.56
N LEU A 220 7.31 -6.78 -14.24
CA LEU A 220 7.11 -8.14 -13.73
C LEU A 220 7.74 -8.37 -12.36
N HIS A 221 8.94 -7.82 -12.13
CA HIS A 221 9.66 -7.90 -10.86
C HIS A 221 8.99 -7.15 -9.70
N GLN A 222 8.25 -6.06 -9.99
CA GLN A 222 7.55 -5.27 -8.97
C GLN A 222 6.14 -5.77 -8.66
N LEU A 223 5.57 -6.64 -9.50
CA LEU A 223 4.27 -7.23 -9.24
C LEU A 223 4.27 -8.03 -7.93
N GLN A 224 3.22 -7.85 -7.14
CA GLN A 224 3.05 -8.55 -5.86
C GLN A 224 2.49 -9.97 -6.05
N ASP A 225 1.74 -10.18 -7.14
CA ASP A 225 1.24 -11.49 -7.55
C ASP A 225 2.38 -12.32 -8.17
N GLY A 226 2.33 -13.64 -7.97
CA GLY A 226 3.25 -14.55 -8.66
C GLY A 226 2.83 -14.70 -10.11
N VAL A 227 3.72 -14.44 -11.06
CA VAL A 227 3.44 -14.56 -12.49
C VAL A 227 4.40 -15.56 -13.12
N VAL A 228 3.87 -16.48 -13.93
CA VAL A 228 4.64 -17.42 -14.77
C VAL A 228 4.03 -17.49 -16.16
N ALA A 229 4.88 -17.48 -17.18
CA ALA A 229 4.53 -17.77 -18.54
C ALA A 229 5.18 -19.10 -18.97
N VAL A 230 4.45 -19.89 -19.76
CA VAL A 230 4.91 -21.13 -20.36
C VAL A 230 4.75 -21.12 -21.88
N ASP A 231 5.59 -21.87 -22.59
CA ASP A 231 5.49 -22.09 -24.03
C ASP A 231 4.38 -23.10 -24.40
N GLU A 232 4.21 -23.37 -25.70
CA GLU A 232 3.28 -24.36 -26.26
C GLU A 232 3.42 -25.77 -25.67
N ARG A 233 4.60 -26.10 -25.15
CA ARG A 233 4.93 -27.40 -24.55
C ARG A 233 4.85 -27.38 -23.02
N GLY A 234 4.38 -26.29 -22.43
CA GLY A 234 4.26 -26.12 -20.98
C GLY A 234 5.59 -25.85 -20.26
N ARG A 235 6.66 -25.49 -20.97
CA ARG A 235 7.96 -25.13 -20.37
C ARG A 235 7.98 -23.68 -19.95
N ILE A 236 8.55 -23.41 -18.77
CA ILE A 236 8.59 -22.08 -18.18
C ILE A 236 9.51 -21.17 -19.01
N CYS A 237 8.94 -20.16 -19.66
CA CYS A 237 9.66 -19.17 -20.46
C CYS A 237 9.93 -17.87 -19.69
N ALA A 238 9.07 -17.51 -18.73
CA ALA A 238 9.31 -16.37 -17.85
C ALA A 238 8.65 -16.58 -16.49
N LEU A 239 9.27 -16.10 -15.41
CA LEU A 239 8.64 -16.02 -14.10
C LEU A 239 9.19 -14.84 -13.30
N ASN A 240 8.36 -14.27 -12.42
CA ASN A 240 8.81 -13.21 -11.52
C ASN A 240 9.33 -13.77 -10.17
N PRO A 241 10.05 -12.97 -9.36
CA PRO A 241 10.58 -13.44 -8.07
C PRO A 241 9.51 -13.89 -7.09
N ARG A 242 8.30 -13.32 -7.17
CA ARG A 242 7.17 -13.74 -6.35
C ARG A 242 6.75 -15.17 -6.68
N MET A 243 6.67 -15.52 -7.96
CA MET A 243 6.41 -16.89 -8.37
C MET A 243 7.54 -17.83 -7.97
N ALA A 244 8.80 -17.44 -8.15
CA ALA A 244 9.95 -18.24 -7.71
C ALA A 244 9.85 -18.59 -6.21
N ALA A 245 9.47 -17.60 -5.37
CA ALA A 245 9.25 -17.78 -3.95
C ALA A 245 8.00 -18.62 -3.61
N LEU A 246 6.97 -18.63 -4.46
CA LEU A 246 5.81 -19.53 -4.32
C LEU A 246 6.19 -20.98 -4.67
N LEU A 247 7.03 -21.18 -5.68
CA LEU A 247 7.51 -22.49 -6.14
C LEU A 247 8.67 -23.04 -5.29
N GLY A 248 9.32 -22.20 -4.48
CA GLY A 248 10.37 -22.60 -3.55
C GLY A 248 11.74 -22.83 -4.18
N ALA A 249 11.97 -22.33 -5.40
CA ALA A 249 13.23 -22.47 -6.14
C ALA A 249 13.59 -21.18 -6.88
N PRO A 250 14.89 -20.90 -7.10
CA PRO A 250 15.34 -19.71 -7.83
C PRO A 250 14.95 -19.75 -9.31
N VAL A 251 14.85 -18.59 -9.95
CA VAL A 251 14.38 -18.42 -11.34
C VAL A 251 15.22 -19.25 -12.30
N GLU A 252 16.54 -19.25 -12.11
CA GLU A 252 17.53 -19.93 -12.96
C GLU A 252 17.36 -21.46 -12.96
N ALA A 253 16.86 -22.03 -11.84
CA ALA A 253 16.62 -23.47 -11.72
C ALA A 253 15.26 -23.90 -12.28
N LEU A 254 14.35 -22.95 -12.48
CA LEU A 254 12.98 -23.19 -12.94
C LEU A 254 12.81 -22.93 -14.43
N HIS A 255 13.57 -22.00 -14.99
CA HIS A 255 13.50 -21.65 -16.42
C HIS A 255 13.76 -22.88 -17.31
N GLY A 256 12.93 -23.08 -18.34
CA GLY A 256 13.03 -24.20 -19.29
C GLY A 256 12.48 -25.55 -18.79
N ARG A 257 12.16 -25.69 -17.51
CA ARG A 257 11.49 -26.88 -16.95
C ARG A 257 9.99 -26.86 -17.25
N MET A 258 9.38 -28.05 -17.28
CA MET A 258 7.93 -28.16 -17.47
C MET A 258 7.20 -27.76 -16.20
N LEU A 259 6.24 -26.83 -16.30
CA LEU A 259 5.53 -26.32 -15.11
C LEU A 259 4.79 -27.44 -14.38
N GLU A 260 4.25 -28.42 -15.11
CA GLU A 260 3.55 -29.57 -14.54
C GLU A 260 4.46 -30.48 -13.69
N GLU A 261 5.76 -30.55 -13.98
CA GLU A 261 6.72 -31.30 -13.14
C GLU A 261 7.06 -30.55 -11.85
N VAL A 262 7.08 -29.22 -11.90
CA VAL A 262 7.44 -28.37 -10.76
C VAL A 262 6.24 -28.18 -9.83
N ALA A 263 5.06 -27.91 -10.41
CA ALA A 263 3.83 -27.63 -9.70
C ALA A 263 2.63 -28.18 -10.48
N PRO A 264 2.35 -29.50 -10.39
CA PRO A 264 1.24 -30.15 -11.10
C PRO A 264 -0.12 -29.48 -10.81
N ALA A 265 -0.29 -28.97 -9.59
CA ALA A 265 -1.52 -28.32 -9.15
C ALA A 265 -1.87 -27.05 -9.94
N LEU A 266 -0.89 -26.38 -10.56
CA LEU A 266 -1.13 -25.14 -11.29
C LEU A 266 -1.80 -25.38 -12.65
N GLY A 267 -1.58 -26.53 -13.31
CA GLY A 267 -2.27 -26.98 -14.54
C GLY A 267 -2.33 -25.99 -15.71
N THR A 268 -1.73 -26.32 -16.86
CA THR A 268 -1.65 -25.41 -18.02
C THR A 268 -2.52 -25.81 -19.22
N ALA A 269 -3.03 -27.05 -19.24
CA ALA A 269 -3.69 -27.65 -20.40
C ALA A 269 -4.86 -26.84 -20.99
N ARG A 270 -5.76 -26.30 -20.15
CA ARG A 270 -6.92 -25.51 -20.62
C ARG A 270 -6.50 -24.22 -21.32
N ALA A 271 -5.54 -23.51 -20.74
CA ALA A 271 -5.03 -22.27 -21.34
C ALA A 271 -4.28 -22.54 -22.65
N LEU A 272 -3.53 -23.65 -22.74
CA LEU A 272 -2.88 -24.06 -23.98
C LEU A 272 -3.87 -24.51 -25.07
N ALA A 273 -5.06 -24.97 -24.68
CA ALA A 273 -6.16 -25.26 -25.60
C ALA A 273 -6.88 -23.99 -26.10
N GLY A 274 -6.48 -22.80 -25.63
CA GLY A 274 -7.07 -21.52 -26.01
C GLY A 274 -8.24 -21.08 -25.12
N GLU A 275 -8.51 -21.77 -24.02
CA GLU A 275 -9.58 -21.38 -23.08
C GLU A 275 -9.08 -20.33 -22.07
N GLU A 276 -9.79 -19.22 -21.97
CA GLU A 276 -9.62 -18.30 -20.84
C GLU A 276 -10.36 -18.83 -19.61
N GLY A 277 -9.60 -19.20 -18.58
CA GLY A 277 -10.15 -19.65 -17.30
C GLY A 277 -10.45 -18.50 -16.36
N GLY A 278 -11.54 -18.62 -15.60
CA GLY A 278 -11.81 -17.75 -14.46
C GLY A 278 -10.80 -17.90 -13.32
N GLU A 279 -11.02 -17.17 -12.23
CA GLU A 279 -10.22 -17.33 -11.00
C GLU A 279 -10.57 -18.68 -10.34
N GLU A 280 -9.59 -19.56 -10.20
CA GLU A 280 -9.76 -20.87 -9.55
C GLU A 280 -8.91 -20.96 -8.28
N VAL A 281 -9.45 -21.61 -7.25
CA VAL A 281 -8.73 -21.84 -6.00
C VAL A 281 -7.93 -23.14 -6.12
N VAL A 282 -6.61 -23.03 -5.97
CA VAL A 282 -5.66 -24.15 -6.07
C VAL A 282 -4.90 -24.27 -4.76
N GLN A 283 -4.73 -25.49 -4.26
CA GLN A 283 -3.88 -25.77 -3.12
C GLN A 283 -2.48 -26.19 -3.61
N LEU A 284 -1.48 -25.36 -3.33
CA LEU A 284 -0.09 -25.64 -3.64
C LEU A 284 0.68 -25.87 -2.33
N ALA A 285 1.03 -27.13 -2.06
CA ALA A 285 1.56 -27.58 -0.77
C ALA A 285 0.65 -27.15 0.41
N LEU A 286 1.16 -26.38 1.38
CA LEU A 286 0.39 -25.88 2.53
C LEU A 286 -0.31 -24.52 2.27
N ARG A 287 -0.25 -23.99 1.04
CA ARG A 287 -0.80 -22.67 0.71
C ARG A 287 -2.01 -22.79 -0.21
N THR A 288 -3.03 -21.99 0.07
CA THR A 288 -4.16 -21.80 -0.83
C THR A 288 -3.84 -20.62 -1.75
N LEU A 289 -3.96 -20.78 -3.06
CA LEU A 289 -3.69 -19.75 -4.07
C LEU A 289 -4.94 -19.55 -4.93
N VAL A 290 -5.18 -18.31 -5.36
CA VAL A 290 -6.12 -18.01 -6.45
C VAL A 290 -5.31 -17.91 -7.73
N VAL A 291 -5.63 -18.74 -8.71
CA VAL A 291 -4.90 -18.85 -9.98
C VAL A 291 -5.81 -18.43 -11.11
N ARG A 292 -5.36 -17.46 -11.91
CA ARG A 292 -5.98 -17.10 -13.19
C ARG A 292 -5.07 -17.55 -14.32
N ARG A 293 -5.66 -18.10 -15.37
CA ARG A 293 -4.93 -18.65 -16.52
C ARG A 293 -5.44 -18.01 -17.81
N ALA A 294 -4.54 -17.57 -18.65
CA ALA A 294 -4.87 -16.97 -19.95
C ALA A 294 -3.95 -17.54 -21.04
N PRO A 295 -4.45 -17.80 -22.26
CA PRO A 295 -3.59 -18.14 -23.39
C PRO A 295 -2.72 -16.95 -23.79
N ILE A 296 -1.50 -17.23 -24.24
CA ILE A 296 -0.66 -16.26 -24.94
C ILE A 296 -0.95 -16.44 -26.43
N VAL A 297 -1.48 -15.41 -27.08
CA VAL A 297 -1.88 -15.44 -28.48
C VAL A 297 -1.02 -14.49 -29.29
N GLU A 298 -0.29 -15.03 -30.26
CA GLU A 298 0.53 -14.27 -31.21
C GLU A 298 0.04 -14.56 -32.64
N ASN A 299 -0.30 -13.51 -33.40
CA ASN A 299 -0.85 -13.63 -34.76
C ASN A 299 -2.07 -14.58 -34.89
N GLY A 300 -2.87 -14.71 -33.82
CA GLY A 300 -4.06 -15.58 -33.78
C GLY A 300 -3.77 -17.04 -33.44
N LEU A 301 -2.50 -17.41 -33.17
CA LEU A 301 -2.10 -18.74 -32.72
C LEU A 301 -1.76 -18.71 -31.24
N VAL A 302 -2.15 -19.74 -30.50
CA VAL A 302 -1.80 -19.90 -29.08
C VAL A 302 -0.35 -20.38 -29.00
N THR A 303 0.55 -19.52 -28.56
CA THR A 303 2.00 -19.80 -28.44
C THR A 303 2.42 -20.15 -27.01
N GLY A 304 1.48 -20.13 -26.06
CA GLY A 304 1.77 -20.44 -24.66
C GLY A 304 0.62 -20.12 -23.71
N ALA A 305 0.92 -20.07 -22.41
CA ALA A 305 -0.04 -19.72 -21.37
C ALA A 305 0.59 -18.84 -20.28
N LEU A 306 -0.18 -17.90 -19.75
CA LEU A 306 0.16 -17.02 -18.64
C LEU A 306 -0.66 -17.41 -17.41
N LEU A 307 0.00 -17.60 -16.27
CA LEU A 307 -0.63 -17.91 -14.99
C LEU A 307 -0.28 -16.83 -13.98
N VAL A 308 -1.32 -16.28 -13.34
CA VAL A 308 -1.21 -15.31 -12.25
C VAL A 308 -1.70 -15.98 -10.98
N CYS A 309 -0.82 -16.12 -10.00
CA CYS A 309 -1.06 -16.76 -8.71
C CYS A 309 -1.07 -15.71 -7.60
N ARG A 310 -2.19 -15.60 -6.89
CA ARG A 310 -2.38 -14.67 -5.78
C ARG A 310 -2.56 -15.42 -4.46
N ASP A 311 -1.85 -14.99 -3.43
CA ASP A 311 -2.01 -15.50 -2.07
C ASP A 311 -3.20 -14.76 -1.38
N PRO A 312 -4.30 -15.44 -1.01
CA PRO A 312 -5.44 -14.84 -0.35
C PRO A 312 -5.10 -14.25 1.03
N ALA A 313 -4.01 -14.68 1.68
CA ALA A 313 -3.58 -14.13 2.96
C ALA A 313 -3.08 -12.67 2.85
N VAL A 314 -2.69 -12.22 1.66
CA VAL A 314 -2.34 -10.82 1.38
C VAL A 314 -3.62 -9.99 1.17
N ILE A 315 -4.63 -10.53 0.49
CA ILE A 315 -5.95 -9.90 0.34
C ILE A 315 -6.67 -9.82 1.69
N GLN A 316 -6.67 -10.88 2.52
CA GLN A 316 -7.32 -10.84 3.83
C GLN A 316 -6.67 -9.85 4.80
N ARG A 317 -5.37 -9.52 4.64
CA ARG A 317 -4.69 -8.48 5.45
C ARG A 317 -4.96 -7.07 4.94
N ALA A 318 -5.05 -6.89 3.62
CA ALA A 318 -5.44 -5.61 3.00
C ALA A 318 -6.94 -5.32 3.18
N ASP A 319 -7.79 -6.33 3.14
CA ASP A 319 -9.22 -6.24 3.40
C ASP A 319 -9.49 -6.08 4.92
N ARG A 320 -8.64 -6.64 5.80
CA ARG A 320 -8.71 -6.35 7.24
C ARG A 320 -8.20 -4.93 7.59
N SER A 321 -7.24 -4.36 6.85
CA SER A 321 -6.81 -2.96 7.03
C SER A 321 -7.76 -1.96 6.36
N LEU A 322 -8.35 -2.29 5.22
CA LEU A 322 -9.38 -1.49 4.55
C LEU A 322 -10.72 -1.59 5.28
N ARG A 323 -11.12 -2.74 5.81
CA ARG A 323 -12.29 -2.86 6.70
C ARG A 323 -12.03 -2.31 8.09
N ALA A 324 -10.80 -2.32 8.60
CA ALA A 324 -10.46 -1.58 9.83
C ALA A 324 -10.55 -0.06 9.59
N ASN A 325 -10.01 0.45 8.47
CA ASN A 325 -10.06 1.87 8.13
C ASN A 325 -11.44 2.32 7.63
N GLN A 326 -12.26 1.46 7.01
CA GLN A 326 -13.64 1.77 6.63
C GLN A 326 -14.62 1.60 7.79
N ARG A 327 -14.40 0.66 8.73
CA ARG A 327 -15.17 0.64 10.00
C ARG A 327 -14.77 1.79 10.92
N GLN A 328 -13.51 2.24 10.88
CA GLN A 328 -13.08 3.45 11.60
C GLN A 328 -13.48 4.75 10.91
N ARG A 329 -13.84 4.74 9.61
CA ARG A 329 -14.38 5.94 8.94
C ARG A 329 -15.76 6.35 9.43
N ALA A 330 -16.48 5.50 10.15
CA ALA A 330 -17.70 5.88 10.85
C ALA A 330 -18.15 4.70 11.72
N ALA A 331 -18.02 4.80 13.05
CA ALA A 331 -19.21 4.52 13.83
C ALA A 331 -20.20 5.56 13.32
N SER A 332 -21.00 5.22 12.30
CA SER A 332 -22.01 6.09 11.71
C SER A 332 -22.71 6.73 12.88
N VAL A 333 -22.62 8.05 13.03
CA VAL A 333 -23.31 8.77 14.09
C VAL A 333 -24.78 8.36 13.96
N ARG A 334 -25.24 7.48 14.84
CA ARG A 334 -26.55 6.83 14.71
C ARG A 334 -27.62 7.69 15.33
N TRP A 335 -27.19 8.47 16.32
CA TRP A 335 -28.07 9.16 17.22
C TRP A 335 -27.96 10.67 17.06
N ARG A 336 -29.13 11.30 17.04
CA ARG A 336 -29.34 12.74 17.12
C ARG A 336 -29.75 13.12 18.54
N ILE A 337 -29.77 14.42 18.82
CA ILE A 337 -30.20 14.93 20.13
C ILE A 337 -31.66 14.53 20.42
N GLU A 338 -32.48 14.47 19.37
CA GLU A 338 -33.89 14.08 19.43
C GLU A 338 -34.10 12.64 19.87
N ASP A 339 -33.12 11.76 19.68
CA ASP A 339 -33.19 10.36 20.10
C ASP A 339 -33.03 10.19 21.62
N TYR A 340 -32.66 11.26 22.35
CA TYR A 340 -32.75 11.29 23.81
C TYR A 340 -34.22 11.50 24.20
N LEU A 341 -35.02 10.44 24.10
CA LEU A 341 -36.49 10.46 24.31
C LEU A 341 -36.87 10.87 25.73
N GLY A 342 -38.13 11.29 25.94
CA GLY A 342 -38.66 11.69 27.25
C GLY A 342 -39.19 13.13 27.27
N SER A 343 -40.39 13.30 27.79
CA SER A 343 -41.05 14.58 27.99
C SER A 343 -40.69 15.29 29.30
N SER A 344 -40.04 14.61 30.26
CA SER A 344 -39.70 15.16 31.57
C SER A 344 -38.87 16.46 31.47
N PRO A 345 -39.02 17.40 32.44
CA PRO A 345 -38.18 18.61 32.48
C PRO A 345 -36.68 18.29 32.49
N ALA A 346 -36.30 17.17 33.11
CA ALA A 346 -34.92 16.71 33.17
C ALA A 346 -34.41 16.28 31.78
N ALA A 347 -35.17 15.50 31.02
CA ALA A 347 -34.82 15.11 29.65
C ALA A 347 -34.81 16.30 28.68
N GLN A 348 -35.78 17.21 28.80
CA GLN A 348 -35.82 18.45 28.01
C GLN A 348 -34.58 19.33 28.27
N ARG A 349 -34.15 19.43 29.54
CA ARG A 349 -32.95 20.20 29.91
C ARG A 349 -31.68 19.61 29.30
N VAL A 350 -31.55 18.28 29.26
CA VAL A 350 -30.45 17.60 28.57
C VAL A 350 -30.41 17.98 27.09
N ARG A 351 -31.54 17.87 26.38
CA ARG A 351 -31.63 18.23 24.95
C ARG A 351 -31.31 19.70 24.69
N LEU A 352 -31.80 20.60 25.55
CA LEU A 352 -31.52 22.05 25.46
C LEU A 352 -30.02 22.33 25.56
N LEU A 353 -29.36 21.80 26.59
CA LEU A 353 -27.92 22.00 26.81
C LEU A 353 -27.09 21.36 25.72
N ALA A 354 -27.46 20.15 25.26
CA ALA A 354 -26.77 19.47 24.16
C ALA A 354 -26.80 20.32 22.88
N ARG A 355 -27.94 20.92 22.53
CA ARG A 355 -28.05 21.83 21.37
C ARG A 355 -27.18 23.07 21.52
N GLN A 356 -27.16 23.68 22.71
CA GLN A 356 -26.32 24.83 22.96
C GLN A 356 -24.83 24.48 22.85
N TYR A 357 -24.43 23.33 23.40
CA TYR A 357 -23.04 22.88 23.39
C TYR A 357 -22.58 22.43 22.01
N ALA A 358 -23.48 21.94 21.16
CA ALA A 358 -23.18 21.60 19.77
C ALA A 358 -22.55 22.77 18.98
N ASN A 359 -22.96 24.01 19.28
CA ASN A 359 -22.48 25.24 18.62
C ASN A 359 -21.08 25.72 19.06
N SER A 360 -20.46 25.06 20.04
CA SER A 360 -19.14 25.41 20.59
C SER A 360 -18.12 24.31 20.31
N ASP A 361 -16.87 24.68 20.04
CA ASP A 361 -15.73 23.73 19.96
C ASP A 361 -15.10 23.44 21.34
N ALA A 362 -15.65 23.99 22.42
CA ALA A 362 -15.19 23.69 23.78
C ALA A 362 -15.41 22.22 24.14
N THR A 363 -14.59 21.73 25.08
CA THR A 363 -14.73 20.37 25.60
C THR A 363 -16.03 20.24 26.40
N VAL A 364 -16.67 19.08 26.26
CA VAL A 364 -17.90 18.76 27.00
C VAL A 364 -17.63 17.57 27.90
N LEU A 365 -17.93 17.72 29.20
CA LEU A 365 -17.93 16.63 30.17
C LEU A 365 -19.38 16.21 30.46
N ILE A 366 -19.71 14.97 30.12
CA ILE A 366 -21.00 14.34 30.36
C ILE A 366 -20.91 13.49 31.63
N LEU A 367 -21.70 13.84 32.64
CA LEU A 367 -21.79 13.14 33.91
C LEU A 367 -23.07 12.31 33.95
N GLY A 368 -22.99 11.10 34.49
CA GLY A 368 -24.18 10.30 34.76
C GLY A 368 -23.86 8.82 34.91
N GLU A 369 -24.81 8.10 35.51
CA GLU A 369 -24.70 6.68 35.78
C GLU A 369 -24.54 5.84 34.50
N SER A 370 -24.21 4.56 34.68
CA SER A 370 -24.19 3.63 33.56
C SER A 370 -25.60 3.45 33.00
N GLY A 371 -25.73 3.49 31.67
CA GLY A 371 -27.02 3.29 30.99
C GLY A 371 -27.95 4.51 30.95
N THR A 372 -27.51 5.73 31.28
CA THR A 372 -28.33 6.96 31.15
C THR A 372 -28.35 7.58 29.74
N GLY A 373 -27.57 7.04 28.80
CA GLY A 373 -27.49 7.53 27.42
C GLY A 373 -26.35 8.53 27.14
N LYS A 374 -25.24 8.48 27.89
CA LYS A 374 -24.09 9.40 27.70
C LYS A 374 -23.53 9.41 26.27
N GLU A 375 -23.36 8.24 25.66
CA GLU A 375 -22.88 8.11 24.27
C GLU A 375 -23.88 8.69 23.26
N LEU A 376 -25.19 8.46 23.48
CA LEU A 376 -26.26 9.03 22.64
C LEU A 376 -26.18 10.55 22.65
N VAL A 377 -26.05 11.16 23.83
CA VAL A 377 -25.89 12.61 23.96
C VAL A 377 -24.60 13.10 23.29
N ALA A 378 -23.48 12.40 23.43
CA ALA A 378 -22.22 12.76 22.78
C ALA A 378 -22.33 12.75 21.24
N GLN A 379 -22.93 11.70 20.68
CA GLN A 379 -23.21 11.59 19.25
C GLN A 379 -24.17 12.70 18.79
N GLY A 380 -25.22 12.98 19.57
CA GLY A 380 -26.16 14.08 19.32
C GLY A 380 -25.46 15.45 19.25
N ILE A 381 -24.60 15.77 20.21
CA ILE A 381 -23.81 17.01 20.23
C ILE A 381 -22.93 17.15 18.98
N HIS A 382 -22.29 16.05 18.56
CA HIS A 382 -21.47 16.06 17.35
C HIS A 382 -22.32 16.26 16.08
N SER A 383 -23.42 15.50 15.94
CA SER A 383 -24.34 15.55 14.79
C SER A 383 -24.99 16.93 14.58
N ALA A 384 -25.21 17.67 15.65
CA ALA A 384 -25.78 19.01 15.62
C ALA A 384 -24.73 20.13 15.52
N GLY A 385 -23.43 19.80 15.56
CA GLY A 385 -22.34 20.76 15.58
C GLY A 385 -21.74 21.04 14.20
N ARG A 386 -20.76 21.96 14.14
CA ARG A 386 -20.05 22.34 12.90
C ARG A 386 -19.24 21.20 12.26
N ARG A 387 -18.89 20.18 13.06
CA ARG A 387 -18.08 19.02 12.67
C ARG A 387 -18.93 17.79 12.34
N ALA A 388 -20.23 17.93 12.09
CA ALA A 388 -21.15 16.80 11.90
C ALA A 388 -20.78 15.87 10.73
N GLU A 389 -20.16 16.41 9.68
CA GLU A 389 -19.68 15.65 8.51
C GLU A 389 -18.25 15.09 8.69
N GLN A 390 -17.61 15.39 9.83
CA GLN A 390 -16.24 14.98 10.16
C GLN A 390 -16.25 13.71 11.02
N PRO A 391 -15.12 12.99 11.17
CA PRO A 391 -15.12 11.73 11.92
C PRO A 391 -15.52 11.93 13.39
N PHE A 392 -16.39 11.04 13.87
CA PHE A 392 -16.66 10.82 15.30
C PHE A 392 -16.01 9.51 15.73
N LEU A 393 -14.95 9.59 16.53
CA LEU A 393 -14.23 8.42 17.05
C LEU A 393 -14.49 8.26 18.54
N ALA A 394 -14.93 7.08 18.96
CA ALA A 394 -15.22 6.76 20.35
C ALA A 394 -14.23 5.72 20.89
N VAL A 395 -13.83 5.88 22.14
CA VAL A 395 -13.06 4.89 22.88
C VAL A 395 -13.52 4.85 24.33
N ASN A 396 -13.69 3.63 24.85
CA ASN A 396 -13.98 3.41 26.26
C ASN A 396 -12.67 3.15 27.00
N CYS A 397 -12.35 4.02 27.96
CA CYS A 397 -11.07 3.99 28.68
C CYS A 397 -10.98 2.82 29.68
N ALA A 398 -12.11 2.31 30.17
CA ALA A 398 -12.17 1.19 31.10
C ALA A 398 -12.02 -0.18 30.41
N ALA A 399 -12.31 -0.27 29.10
CA ALA A 399 -12.33 -1.54 28.36
C ALA A 399 -10.94 -2.04 27.93
N LEU A 400 -9.90 -1.21 28.02
CA LEU A 400 -8.56 -1.49 27.50
C LEU A 400 -7.51 -1.46 28.61
N SER A 401 -6.48 -2.30 28.50
CA SER A 401 -5.29 -2.18 29.35
C SER A 401 -4.55 -0.87 29.05
N GLU A 402 -3.77 -0.37 30.01
CA GLU A 402 -3.01 0.88 29.87
C GLU A 402 -2.18 0.94 28.58
N SER A 403 -1.41 -0.11 28.28
CA SER A 403 -0.58 -0.18 27.07
C SER A 403 -1.40 -0.20 25.77
N LEU A 404 -2.56 -0.88 25.78
CA LEU A 404 -3.45 -0.91 24.62
C LEU A 404 -4.12 0.45 24.42
N LEU A 405 -4.65 1.04 25.50
CA LEU A 405 -5.26 2.37 25.49
C LEU A 405 -4.28 3.43 25.00
N GLU A 406 -3.02 3.37 25.45
CA GLU A 406 -1.95 4.25 24.97
C GLU A 406 -1.71 4.11 23.46
N SER A 407 -1.58 2.86 22.98
CA SER A 407 -1.35 2.58 21.56
C SER A 407 -2.56 2.90 20.68
N GLU A 408 -3.79 2.82 21.21
CA GLU A 408 -5.02 3.19 20.51
C GLU A 408 -5.18 4.71 20.44
N LEU A 409 -5.01 5.44 21.55
CA LEU A 409 -5.19 6.90 21.58
C LEU A 409 -4.11 7.65 20.82
N PHE A 410 -2.84 7.34 21.09
CA PHE A 410 -1.69 8.14 20.64
C PHE A 410 -0.99 7.54 19.43
N GLY A 411 -1.20 6.26 19.13
CA GLY A 411 -0.48 5.56 18.07
C GLY A 411 0.97 5.26 18.44
N TYR A 412 1.70 4.58 17.55
CA TYR A 412 3.10 4.22 17.76
C TYR A 412 3.92 4.23 16.47
N GLU A 413 5.22 4.49 16.59
CA GLU A 413 6.17 4.34 15.49
C GLU A 413 6.68 2.90 15.36
N GLU A 414 7.20 2.57 14.17
CA GLU A 414 7.86 1.28 13.95
C GLU A 414 9.00 1.07 14.96
N GLY A 415 9.01 -0.09 15.62
CA GLY A 415 10.05 -0.41 16.61
C GLY A 415 9.82 0.15 18.01
N ALA A 416 8.68 0.81 18.29
CA ALA A 416 8.38 1.37 19.61
C ALA A 416 8.34 0.33 20.76
N PHE A 417 7.97 -0.92 20.46
CA PHE A 417 7.99 -2.04 21.41
C PHE A 417 8.07 -3.39 20.69
N THR A 418 8.37 -4.47 21.42
CA THR A 418 8.43 -5.84 20.89
C THR A 418 7.06 -6.29 20.36
N GLY A 419 6.94 -6.47 19.05
CA GLY A 419 5.66 -6.80 18.39
C GLY A 419 4.97 -5.62 17.67
N ALA A 420 5.59 -4.44 17.66
CA ALA A 420 5.13 -3.32 16.84
C ALA A 420 5.08 -3.72 15.34
N ARG A 421 3.98 -3.36 14.67
CA ARG A 421 3.82 -3.62 13.23
C ARG A 421 4.83 -2.80 12.43
N ARG A 422 5.38 -3.39 11.36
CA ARG A 422 6.16 -2.66 10.34
C ARG A 422 5.29 -1.53 9.76
N GLY A 423 5.79 -0.29 9.77
CA GLY A 423 5.05 0.92 9.39
C GLY A 423 4.32 1.66 10.52
N GLY A 424 4.36 1.17 11.77
CA GLY A 424 3.70 1.84 12.90
C GLY A 424 2.17 1.76 12.89
N LYS A 425 1.52 2.55 13.74
CA LYS A 425 0.05 2.66 13.83
C LYS A 425 -0.37 4.09 14.17
N THR A 426 -1.31 4.63 13.39
CA THR A 426 -1.98 5.91 13.67
C THR A 426 -2.91 5.79 14.89
N GLY A 427 -2.85 6.75 15.80
CA GLY A 427 -3.72 6.82 16.97
C GLY A 427 -5.08 7.45 16.66
N LEU A 428 -6.07 7.22 17.53
CA LEU A 428 -7.42 7.78 17.43
C LEU A 428 -7.43 9.31 17.46
N ILE A 429 -6.52 9.94 18.20
CA ILE A 429 -6.43 11.41 18.25
C ILE A 429 -6.03 11.97 16.88
N GLU A 430 -5.06 11.35 16.22
CA GLU A 430 -4.64 11.74 14.87
C GLU A 430 -5.73 11.41 13.84
N ALA A 431 -6.39 10.25 13.97
CA ALA A 431 -7.49 9.87 13.10
C ALA A 431 -8.75 10.74 13.27
N ALA A 432 -8.95 11.35 14.44
CA ALA A 432 -10.03 12.28 14.73
C ALA A 432 -9.73 13.72 14.31
N HIS A 433 -8.60 13.98 13.62
CA HIS A 433 -8.25 15.32 13.15
C HIS A 433 -9.40 15.96 12.35
N THR A 434 -9.70 17.23 12.63
CA THR A 434 -10.88 18.01 12.20
C THR A 434 -12.25 17.51 12.69
N GLY A 435 -12.31 16.35 13.36
CA GLY A 435 -13.51 15.72 13.88
C GLY A 435 -13.68 15.84 15.40
N THR A 436 -14.35 14.84 15.98
CA THR A 436 -14.63 14.73 17.41
C THR A 436 -14.12 13.39 17.97
N LEU A 437 -13.43 13.47 19.11
CA LEU A 437 -13.03 12.33 19.93
C LEU A 437 -13.95 12.22 21.15
N PHE A 438 -14.62 11.09 21.30
CA PHE A 438 -15.42 10.73 22.45
C PHE A 438 -14.65 9.78 23.37
N LEU A 439 -14.44 10.20 24.62
CA LEU A 439 -13.75 9.45 25.67
C LEU A 439 -14.78 8.98 26.70
N ASP A 440 -15.21 7.73 26.60
CA ASP A 440 -16.12 7.12 27.56
C ASP A 440 -15.34 6.59 28.77
N GLU A 441 -15.96 6.68 29.94
CA GLU A 441 -15.39 6.36 31.25
C GLU A 441 -14.00 6.99 31.48
N ILE A 442 -13.88 8.31 31.24
CA ILE A 442 -12.61 9.05 31.39
C ILE A 442 -12.03 8.98 32.82
N GLY A 443 -12.87 8.75 33.82
CA GLY A 443 -12.44 8.59 35.22
C GLY A 443 -11.56 7.35 35.47
N ASP A 444 -11.63 6.36 34.58
CA ASP A 444 -10.82 5.13 34.66
C ASP A 444 -9.51 5.24 33.86
N MET A 445 -9.21 6.40 33.27
CA MET A 445 -7.96 6.61 32.53
C MET A 445 -6.75 6.59 33.47
N PRO A 446 -5.72 5.77 33.22
CA PRO A 446 -4.49 5.75 34.00
C PRO A 446 -3.81 7.12 34.10
N LEU A 447 -3.28 7.47 35.28
CA LEU A 447 -2.63 8.76 35.55
C LEU A 447 -1.52 9.12 34.55
N ALA A 448 -0.77 8.12 34.06
CA ALA A 448 0.28 8.34 33.07
C ALA A 448 -0.28 8.92 31.76
N LEU A 449 -1.41 8.40 31.29
CA LEU A 449 -2.06 8.81 30.04
C LEU A 449 -2.78 10.16 30.19
N GLN A 450 -3.27 10.50 31.39
CA GLN A 450 -3.88 11.80 31.68
C GLN A 450 -2.93 12.96 31.36
N SER A 451 -1.63 12.80 31.62
CA SER A 451 -0.62 13.82 31.31
C SER A 451 -0.44 14.07 29.81
N ARG A 452 -0.56 13.01 28.99
CA ARG A 452 -0.46 13.09 27.53
C ARG A 452 -1.72 13.67 26.92
N LEU A 453 -2.90 13.26 27.41
CA LEU A 453 -4.18 13.84 27.00
C LEU A 453 -4.23 15.34 27.31
N LEU A 454 -3.69 15.77 28.46
CA LEU A 454 -3.59 17.19 28.81
C LEU A 454 -2.81 17.98 27.76
N ARG A 455 -1.66 17.46 27.29
CA ARG A 455 -0.88 18.10 26.21
C ARG A 455 -1.67 18.22 24.93
N VAL A 456 -2.39 17.16 24.53
CA VAL A 456 -3.27 17.19 23.35
C VAL A 456 -4.33 18.29 23.46
N LEU A 457 -4.94 18.48 24.63
CA LEU A 457 -5.94 19.51 24.87
C LEU A 457 -5.36 20.94 24.94
N GLN A 458 -4.12 21.09 25.40
CA GLN A 458 -3.47 22.39 25.60
C GLN A 458 -2.68 22.86 24.39
N GLU A 459 -1.79 22.01 23.88
CA GLU A 459 -0.82 22.29 22.82
C GLU A 459 -1.39 21.99 21.43
N ARG A 460 -2.52 21.26 21.34
CA ARG A 460 -3.11 20.80 20.07
C ARG A 460 -2.12 19.97 19.25
N GLU A 461 -1.33 19.16 19.93
CA GLU A 461 -0.33 18.27 19.33
C GLU A 461 -0.41 16.88 19.95
N VAL A 462 -0.13 15.85 19.16
CA VAL A 462 -0.05 14.46 19.61
C VAL A 462 1.34 13.90 19.34
N LEU A 463 1.88 13.16 20.30
CA LEU A 463 3.17 12.47 20.19
C LEU A 463 2.91 10.96 20.15
N ARG A 464 3.35 10.29 19.08
CA ARG A 464 3.25 8.83 18.98
C ARG A 464 4.19 8.15 19.98
N VAL A 465 3.82 6.96 20.46
CA VAL A 465 4.71 6.16 21.31
C VAL A 465 5.99 5.84 20.54
N GLY A 466 7.13 6.16 21.14
CA GLY A 466 8.46 5.99 20.53
C GLY A 466 8.92 7.15 19.63
N SER A 467 8.03 8.09 19.31
CA SER A 467 8.37 9.27 18.49
C SER A 467 8.80 10.45 19.36
N THR A 468 9.68 11.29 18.82
CA THR A 468 10.04 12.60 19.41
C THR A 468 9.42 13.77 18.65
N THR A 469 8.66 13.49 17.59
CA THR A 469 8.11 14.53 16.71
C THR A 469 6.64 14.76 17.03
N PRO A 470 6.25 15.95 17.50
CA PRO A 470 4.85 16.27 17.72
C PRO A 470 4.11 16.45 16.38
N ILE A 471 2.85 16.01 16.35
CA ILE A 471 1.97 16.11 15.18
C ILE A 471 0.81 17.04 15.54
N PRO A 472 0.59 18.16 14.82
CA PRO A 472 -0.49 19.09 15.11
C PRO A 472 -1.86 18.45 14.81
N VAL A 473 -2.80 18.61 15.75
CA VAL A 473 -4.14 18.03 15.69
C VAL A 473 -5.24 19.03 16.07
N ASP A 474 -6.28 19.12 15.25
CA ASP A 474 -7.49 19.87 15.56
C ASP A 474 -8.63 18.92 15.91
N VAL A 475 -8.79 18.59 17.19
CA VAL A 475 -9.80 17.63 17.67
C VAL A 475 -10.72 18.26 18.69
N ARG A 476 -12.04 18.09 18.52
CA ARG A 476 -13.01 18.41 19.57
C ARG A 476 -13.12 17.22 20.52
N VAL A 477 -13.07 17.44 21.83
CA VAL A 477 -13.16 16.35 22.82
C VAL A 477 -14.48 16.40 23.58
N ILE A 478 -15.18 15.28 23.61
CA ILE A 478 -16.32 15.03 24.50
C ILE A 478 -15.93 13.88 25.42
N ALA A 479 -16.01 14.08 26.73
CA ALA A 479 -15.68 13.05 27.72
C ALA A 479 -16.93 12.67 28.52
N ALA A 480 -17.04 11.41 28.90
CA ALA A 480 -18.12 10.89 29.73
C ALA A 480 -17.57 10.09 30.91
N THR A 481 -18.26 10.14 32.05
CA THR A 481 -17.92 9.32 33.22
C THR A 481 -19.11 9.19 34.16
N HIS A 482 -19.18 8.07 34.87
CA HIS A 482 -20.05 7.90 36.03
C HIS A 482 -19.40 8.31 37.36
N ALA A 483 -18.06 8.40 37.40
CA ALA A 483 -17.31 8.72 38.60
C ALA A 483 -17.33 10.22 38.93
N ASP A 484 -17.30 10.56 40.22
CA ASP A 484 -17.08 11.92 40.68
C ASP A 484 -15.60 12.30 40.50
N LEU A 485 -15.29 12.98 39.40
CA LEU A 485 -13.93 13.41 39.10
C LEU A 485 -13.39 14.41 40.14
N ALA A 486 -14.24 15.17 40.85
CA ALA A 486 -13.76 16.10 41.85
C ALA A 486 -13.21 15.34 43.07
N ASP A 487 -13.92 14.32 43.52
CA ASP A 487 -13.45 13.41 44.59
C ASP A 487 -12.22 12.59 44.14
N GLN A 488 -12.17 12.11 42.89
CA GLN A 488 -10.97 11.44 42.37
C GLN A 488 -9.74 12.37 42.32
N VAL A 489 -9.94 13.68 42.08
CA VAL A 489 -8.87 14.68 42.17
C VAL A 489 -8.36 14.82 43.60
N GLU A 490 -9.25 14.83 44.59
CA GLU A 490 -8.87 14.90 46.01
C GLU A 490 -8.11 13.64 46.46
N ARG A 491 -8.48 12.48 45.93
CA ARG A 491 -7.82 11.18 46.18
C ARG A 491 -6.54 10.97 45.37
N GLY A 492 -6.16 11.92 44.51
CA GLY A 492 -4.96 11.83 43.66
C GLY A 492 -5.05 10.81 42.52
N GLN A 493 -6.26 10.33 42.20
CA GLN A 493 -6.52 9.36 41.13
C GLN A 493 -6.79 10.04 39.78
N PHE A 494 -7.15 11.32 39.81
CA PHE A 494 -7.34 12.13 38.62
C PHE A 494 -6.57 13.46 38.74
N ARG A 495 -5.99 13.95 37.65
CA ARG A 495 -5.23 15.19 37.70
C ARG A 495 -6.15 16.40 37.66
N ARG A 496 -5.88 17.34 38.58
CA ARG A 496 -6.64 18.59 38.71
C ARG A 496 -6.61 19.46 37.44
N ASP A 497 -5.46 19.53 36.78
CA ASP A 497 -5.27 20.32 35.56
C ASP A 497 -6.09 19.77 34.36
N LEU A 498 -6.12 18.45 34.20
CA LEU A 498 -6.94 17.77 33.20
C LEU A 498 -8.43 17.95 33.48
N TYR A 499 -8.85 17.85 34.75
CA TYR A 499 -10.25 18.04 35.13
C TYR A 499 -10.78 19.41 34.68
N TYR A 500 -10.06 20.49 34.95
CA TYR A 500 -10.49 21.83 34.53
C TYR A 500 -10.49 22.01 33.00
N ARG A 501 -9.60 21.31 32.28
CA ARG A 501 -9.58 21.33 30.82
C ARG A 501 -10.67 20.50 30.17
N LEU A 502 -11.18 19.46 30.83
CA LEU A 502 -12.31 18.67 30.36
C LEU A 502 -13.64 19.32 30.72
N ALA A 503 -13.78 19.78 31.96
CA ALA A 503 -15.03 20.24 32.55
C ALA A 503 -15.39 21.71 32.20
N VAL A 504 -15.09 22.15 30.97
CA VAL A 504 -15.40 23.49 30.46
C VAL A 504 -16.91 23.66 30.27
N LEU A 505 -17.55 22.74 29.54
CA LEU A 505 -18.99 22.61 29.45
C LEU A 505 -19.42 21.33 30.17
N ARG A 506 -20.40 21.42 31.06
CA ARG A 506 -20.85 20.29 31.88
C ARG A 506 -22.29 19.94 31.58
N LEU A 507 -22.53 18.68 31.26
CA LEU A 507 -23.86 18.14 31.01
C LEU A 507 -24.10 16.96 31.94
N SER A 508 -25.19 16.99 32.71
CA SER A 508 -25.59 15.84 33.54
C SER A 508 -26.72 15.08 32.86
N THR A 509 -26.57 13.77 32.72
CA THR A 509 -27.60 12.84 32.27
C THR A 509 -28.26 12.23 33.50
N PRO A 510 -29.51 12.61 33.82
CA PRO A 510 -30.21 12.13 35.02
C PRO A 510 -30.48 10.62 34.93
N SER A 511 -30.52 9.94 36.07
CA SER A 511 -30.96 8.55 36.14
C SER A 511 -32.42 8.42 35.69
N LEU A 512 -32.81 7.21 35.27
CA LEU A 512 -34.16 6.92 34.79
C LEU A 512 -35.20 7.16 35.89
N GLN A 513 -34.84 6.87 37.15
CA GLN A 513 -35.64 7.21 38.32
C GLN A 513 -35.90 8.72 38.43
N MET A 514 -34.88 9.56 38.28
CA MET A 514 -35.01 11.02 38.34
C MET A 514 -35.84 11.61 37.20
N ARG A 515 -35.94 10.90 36.07
CA ARG A 515 -36.77 11.28 34.92
C ARG A 515 -38.25 10.97 35.13
N GLY A 516 -38.57 9.98 35.96
CA GLY A 516 -39.93 9.63 36.38
C GLY A 516 -40.69 8.70 35.42
N GLY A 517 -41.80 8.13 35.91
CA GLY A 517 -42.53 7.05 35.22
C GLY A 517 -43.07 7.38 33.83
N ALA A 518 -43.38 8.65 33.55
CA ALA A 518 -43.82 9.06 32.21
C ALA A 518 -42.74 8.83 31.15
N ASP A 519 -41.48 9.17 31.46
CA ASP A 519 -40.33 8.94 30.57
C ASP A 519 -40.01 7.45 30.44
N VAL A 520 -40.13 6.67 31.52
CA VAL A 520 -39.96 5.21 31.49
C VAL A 520 -40.95 4.58 30.51
N ALA A 521 -42.21 5.00 30.59
CA ALA A 521 -43.26 4.48 29.71
C ALA A 521 -43.06 4.90 28.25
N GLU A 522 -42.66 6.15 28.00
CA GLU A 522 -42.33 6.63 26.65
C GLU A 522 -41.18 5.82 26.03
N LEU A 523 -40.09 5.63 26.79
CA LEU A 523 -38.93 4.85 26.36
C LEU A 523 -39.27 3.38 26.09
N GLY A 524 -39.98 2.72 27.01
CA GLY A 524 -40.35 1.31 26.89
C GLY A 524 -41.19 1.06 25.65
N ARG A 525 -42.18 1.94 25.37
CA ARG A 525 -43.00 1.84 24.16
C ARG A 525 -42.20 2.07 22.89
N ALA A 526 -41.29 3.04 22.89
CA ALA A 526 -40.43 3.31 21.74
C ALA A 526 -39.49 2.12 21.43
N MET A 527 -38.87 1.52 22.45
CA MET A 527 -38.03 0.32 22.31
C MET A 527 -38.81 -0.88 21.78
N LEU A 528 -40.02 -1.10 22.31
CA LEU A 528 -40.90 -2.17 21.87
C LEU A 528 -41.28 -1.98 20.39
N ALA A 529 -41.74 -0.78 20.02
CA ALA A 529 -42.11 -0.45 18.65
C ALA A 529 -40.92 -0.65 17.68
N GLN A 530 -39.72 -0.24 18.08
CA GLN A 530 -38.50 -0.44 17.28
C GLN A 530 -38.23 -1.93 17.02
N ARG A 531 -38.35 -2.77 18.05
CA ARG A 531 -38.11 -4.22 17.94
C ARG A 531 -39.20 -4.93 17.12
N LEU A 532 -40.46 -4.56 17.29
CA LEU A 532 -41.58 -5.09 16.49
C LEU A 532 -41.46 -4.72 15.01
N ASN A 533 -41.05 -3.49 14.68
CA ASN A 533 -40.85 -3.07 13.30
C ASN A 533 -39.66 -3.77 12.61
N ALA A 534 -38.63 -4.17 13.37
CA ALA A 534 -37.48 -4.90 12.85
C ALA A 534 -37.83 -6.36 12.51
N ALA A 535 -38.81 -6.96 13.19
CA ALA A 535 -39.29 -8.31 12.95
C ALA A 535 -40.40 -8.32 11.88
N SER A 536 -40.00 -8.38 10.60
CA SER A 536 -40.95 -8.35 9.48
C SER A 536 -41.93 -9.53 9.52
N GLY A 537 -43.23 -9.25 9.45
CA GLY A 537 -44.28 -10.28 9.26
C GLY A 537 -44.96 -10.82 10.52
N LEU A 538 -44.80 -10.15 11.68
CA LEU A 538 -45.53 -10.52 12.89
C LEU A 538 -47.03 -10.19 12.79
N PRO A 539 -47.94 -11.05 13.32
CA PRO A 539 -49.38 -10.76 13.34
C PRO A 539 -49.71 -9.54 14.20
N ARG A 540 -50.65 -8.70 13.75
CA ARG A 540 -51.10 -7.52 14.53
C ARG A 540 -51.62 -7.87 15.93
N ALA A 541 -52.21 -9.05 16.09
CA ALA A 541 -52.66 -9.55 17.39
C ALA A 541 -51.52 -9.76 18.40
N LEU A 542 -50.29 -10.04 17.93
CA LEU A 542 -49.12 -10.12 18.80
C LEU A 542 -48.67 -8.72 19.25
N HIS A 543 -48.76 -7.72 18.38
CA HIS A 543 -48.41 -6.34 18.73
C HIS A 543 -49.31 -5.82 19.85
N ASP A 544 -50.64 -5.94 19.67
CA ASP A 544 -51.63 -5.49 20.66
C ASP A 544 -51.43 -6.21 22.01
N ARG A 545 -51.09 -7.51 21.98
CA ARG A 545 -50.81 -8.29 23.18
C ARG A 545 -49.57 -7.77 23.91
N VAL A 546 -48.43 -7.65 23.23
CA VAL A 546 -47.17 -7.26 23.89
C VAL A 546 -47.23 -5.83 24.41
N GLU A 547 -47.94 -4.91 23.73
CA GLU A 547 -48.16 -3.55 24.24
C GLU A 547 -48.94 -3.54 25.55
N GLN A 548 -50.01 -4.34 25.66
CA GLN A 548 -50.77 -4.50 26.92
C GLN A 548 -49.91 -5.13 28.03
N GLN A 549 -49.10 -6.12 27.66
CA GLN A 549 -48.19 -6.75 28.62
C GLN A 549 -47.13 -5.77 29.14
N LEU A 550 -46.60 -4.91 28.27
CA LEU A 550 -45.64 -3.86 28.65
C LEU A 550 -46.29 -2.85 29.60
N ASP A 551 -47.49 -2.36 29.31
CA ASP A 551 -48.18 -1.38 30.15
C ASP A 551 -48.41 -1.91 31.57
N ALA A 552 -48.79 -3.19 31.73
CA ALA A 552 -48.98 -3.76 33.07
C ALA A 552 -47.66 -4.01 33.81
N LEU A 553 -46.60 -4.43 33.09
CA LEU A 553 -45.26 -4.56 33.65
C LEU A 553 -44.74 -3.21 34.17
N LEU A 554 -44.91 -2.14 33.38
CA LEU A 554 -44.50 -0.79 33.77
C LEU A 554 -45.33 -0.22 34.92
N ALA A 555 -46.65 -0.49 34.93
CA ALA A 555 -47.50 -0.12 36.06
C ALA A 555 -47.03 -0.79 37.36
N ARG A 556 -46.56 -2.03 37.27
CA ARG A 556 -46.00 -2.76 38.41
C ARG A 556 -44.65 -2.24 38.85
N ALA A 557 -43.82 -1.81 37.91
CA ALA A 557 -42.50 -1.25 38.13
C ALA A 557 -42.50 0.25 38.49
N ALA A 558 -43.66 0.82 38.84
CA ALA A 558 -43.78 2.26 39.14
C ALA A 558 -42.87 2.74 40.28
N ALA A 559 -42.54 1.86 41.24
CA ALA A 559 -41.64 2.13 42.36
C ALA A 559 -40.22 1.56 42.18
N HIS A 560 -39.89 1.02 40.99
CA HIS A 560 -38.57 0.47 40.72
C HIS A 560 -37.54 1.59 40.59
N ASP A 561 -36.35 1.39 41.17
CA ASP A 561 -35.28 2.39 41.19
C ASP A 561 -34.47 2.44 39.87
N TRP A 562 -34.65 1.46 38.98
CA TRP A 562 -33.93 1.35 37.70
C TRP A 562 -32.40 1.50 37.83
N PRO A 563 -31.72 0.67 38.64
CA PRO A 563 -30.26 0.75 38.84
C PRO A 563 -29.44 0.58 37.55
N GLY A 564 -29.97 -0.11 36.53
CA GLY A 564 -29.35 -0.21 35.21
C GLY A 564 -29.87 0.81 34.19
N ASN A 565 -30.67 1.78 34.64
CA ASN A 565 -31.22 2.87 33.84
C ASN A 565 -31.88 2.36 32.53
N VAL A 566 -31.60 3.01 31.40
CA VAL A 566 -32.22 2.69 30.10
C VAL A 566 -31.76 1.32 29.59
N ARG A 567 -30.56 0.84 29.97
CA ARG A 567 -30.08 -0.51 29.59
C ARG A 567 -30.90 -1.61 30.26
N GLU A 568 -31.28 -1.41 31.52
CA GLU A 568 -32.17 -2.34 32.22
C GLU A 568 -33.57 -2.37 31.60
N LEU A 569 -34.13 -1.20 31.30
CA LEU A 569 -35.43 -1.10 30.63
C LEU A 569 -35.43 -1.81 29.26
N ASP A 570 -34.37 -1.63 28.46
CA ASP A 570 -34.24 -2.32 27.16
C ASP A 570 -34.15 -3.84 27.33
N ASN A 571 -33.39 -4.32 28.33
CA ASN A 571 -33.35 -5.75 28.68
C ASN A 571 -34.72 -6.29 29.09
N TRP A 572 -35.52 -5.49 29.81
CA TRP A 572 -36.88 -5.88 30.20
C TRP A 572 -37.80 -5.99 29.00
N VAL A 573 -37.74 -5.04 28.07
CA VAL A 573 -38.53 -5.09 26.82
C VAL A 573 -38.14 -6.30 25.96
N GLU A 574 -36.85 -6.61 25.87
CA GLU A 574 -36.36 -7.81 25.17
C GLU A 574 -36.88 -9.10 25.83
N ARG A 575 -36.76 -9.19 27.16
CA ARG A 575 -37.25 -10.33 27.95
C ARG A 575 -38.76 -10.51 27.78
N LEU A 576 -39.51 -9.42 27.78
CA LEU A 576 -40.95 -9.41 27.58
C LEU A 576 -41.34 -9.98 26.22
N LEU A 577 -40.69 -9.51 25.14
CA LEU A 577 -40.91 -10.01 23.78
C LEU A 577 -40.62 -11.50 23.67
N ALA A 578 -39.50 -11.96 24.23
CA ALA A 578 -39.10 -13.37 24.19
C ALA A 578 -40.05 -14.29 24.97
N CYS A 579 -40.66 -13.78 26.05
CA CYS A 579 -41.54 -14.55 26.92
C CYS A 579 -43.04 -14.27 26.69
N SER A 580 -43.41 -13.52 25.66
CA SER A 580 -44.79 -13.02 25.48
C SER A 580 -45.85 -14.14 25.47
N ASP A 581 -45.58 -15.25 24.79
CA ASP A 581 -46.49 -16.41 24.74
C ASP A 581 -46.57 -17.14 26.08
N TYR A 582 -45.47 -17.23 26.82
CA TYR A 582 -45.46 -17.82 28.16
C TYR A 582 -46.27 -16.96 29.13
N LEU A 583 -46.16 -15.65 29.01
CA LEU A 583 -46.84 -14.68 29.86
C LEU A 583 -48.34 -14.53 29.54
N ASP A 584 -48.80 -15.06 28.41
CA ASP A 584 -50.22 -15.05 28.04
C ASP A 584 -51.02 -16.02 28.92
N SER A 585 -52.02 -15.49 29.62
CA SER A 585 -52.96 -16.30 30.42
C SER A 585 -53.99 -17.05 29.56
N GLY A 586 -54.03 -16.79 28.24
CA GLY A 586 -55.00 -17.37 27.31
C GLY A 586 -56.42 -16.82 27.49
N ARG A 587 -56.65 -15.90 28.44
CA ARG A 587 -57.92 -15.22 28.69
C ARG A 587 -57.83 -13.77 28.21
N GLY A 588 -57.93 -13.57 26.89
CA GLY A 588 -58.09 -12.24 26.31
C GLY A 588 -56.89 -11.30 26.49
N GLY A 589 -55.66 -11.81 26.48
CA GLY A 589 -54.43 -11.00 26.53
C GLY A 589 -54.02 -10.52 27.92
N LEU A 590 -54.72 -10.94 28.98
CA LEU A 590 -54.33 -10.66 30.36
C LEU A 590 -53.01 -11.37 30.71
N LEU A 591 -52.12 -10.66 31.41
CA LEU A 591 -50.87 -11.22 31.94
C LEU A 591 -51.14 -12.22 33.07
N ASP A 592 -50.53 -13.40 32.99
CA ASP A 592 -50.44 -14.29 34.15
C ASP A 592 -49.42 -13.73 35.14
N MET A 593 -49.91 -13.20 36.26
CA MET A 593 -49.08 -12.56 37.28
C MET A 593 -48.07 -13.52 37.93
N ALA A 594 -48.38 -14.81 38.05
CA ALA A 594 -47.44 -15.77 38.62
C ALA A 594 -46.24 -15.96 37.66
N ARG A 595 -46.53 -16.13 36.37
CA ARG A 595 -45.50 -16.25 35.32
C ARG A 595 -44.72 -14.95 35.12
N LEU A 596 -45.36 -13.79 35.28
CA LEU A 596 -44.67 -12.50 35.23
C LEU A 596 -43.62 -12.40 36.34
N LEU A 597 -43.93 -12.82 37.56
CA LEU A 597 -42.97 -12.79 38.68
C LEU A 597 -41.85 -13.84 38.56
N GLU A 598 -42.09 -14.94 37.83
CA GLU A 598 -41.03 -15.89 37.47
C GLU A 598 -40.05 -15.29 36.45
N VAL A 599 -40.56 -14.54 35.47
CA VAL A 599 -39.75 -13.91 34.41
C VAL A 599 -39.11 -12.59 34.86
N PHE A 600 -39.80 -11.85 35.71
CA PHE A 600 -39.39 -10.56 36.28
C PHE A 600 -39.43 -10.62 37.81
N PRO A 601 -38.51 -11.38 38.44
CA PRO A 601 -38.43 -11.45 39.90
C PRO A 601 -38.18 -10.07 40.54
N GLU A 602 -37.61 -9.13 39.78
CA GLU A 602 -37.40 -7.74 40.19
C GLU A 602 -38.72 -6.99 40.44
N CYS A 603 -39.86 -7.49 39.92
CA CYS A 603 -41.20 -6.94 40.14
C CYS A 603 -41.93 -7.55 41.35
N ALA A 604 -41.33 -8.49 42.08
CA ALA A 604 -41.93 -9.05 43.27
C ALA A 604 -41.92 -8.02 44.41
N ASP A 605 -43.09 -7.76 45.03
CA ASP A 605 -43.16 -6.86 46.19
C ASP A 605 -42.19 -7.31 47.29
N GLY A 606 -41.27 -6.42 47.67
CA GLY A 606 -40.48 -6.57 48.88
C GLY A 606 -39.13 -7.28 48.77
N LEU A 607 -38.61 -7.51 47.56
CA LEU A 607 -37.19 -7.85 47.40
C LEU A 607 -36.43 -6.61 46.94
N ALA A 608 -36.00 -5.81 47.92
CA ALA A 608 -34.78 -5.04 47.77
C ALA A 608 -33.71 -6.01 47.24
N LEU A 609 -33.34 -5.85 45.96
CA LEU A 609 -32.24 -6.59 45.34
C LEU A 609 -31.08 -6.52 46.32
N ALA A 610 -30.72 -7.68 46.88
CA ALA A 610 -29.54 -7.79 47.70
C ALA A 610 -28.36 -7.35 46.82
N GLU A 611 -27.84 -6.15 47.08
CA GLU A 611 -26.49 -5.82 46.64
C GLU A 611 -25.57 -6.97 47.05
N PRO A 612 -24.59 -7.36 46.21
CA PRO A 612 -23.60 -8.34 46.62
C PRO A 612 -23.00 -7.88 47.96
N ALA A 613 -23.03 -8.76 48.96
CA ALA A 613 -22.70 -8.44 50.36
C ALA A 613 -21.33 -7.74 50.54
N ALA A 614 -20.46 -7.81 49.54
CA ALA A 614 -19.20 -7.08 49.45
C ALA A 614 -19.35 -5.56 49.24
N ALA A 615 -20.30 -5.10 48.42
CA ALA A 615 -20.53 -3.68 48.14
C ALA A 615 -21.18 -2.96 49.32
N ARG A 616 -22.19 -3.59 49.93
CA ARG A 616 -22.87 -3.08 51.13
C ARG A 616 -21.95 -3.05 52.35
N GLN A 617 -21.05 -4.02 52.51
CA GLN A 617 -20.03 -3.98 53.56
C GLN A 617 -18.97 -2.89 53.34
N ALA A 618 -18.64 -2.55 52.08
CA ALA A 618 -17.72 -1.46 51.78
C ALA A 618 -18.38 -0.10 52.08
N GLN A 619 -19.61 0.13 51.60
CA GLN A 619 -20.34 1.38 51.83
C GLN A 619 -20.75 1.58 53.31
N LEU A 620 -21.13 0.53 54.04
CA LEU A 620 -21.41 0.62 55.48
C LEU A 620 -20.14 0.83 56.32
N ARG A 621 -18.98 0.29 55.88
CA ARG A 621 -17.69 0.55 56.53
C ARG A 621 -17.26 1.99 56.34
N ASP A 622 -17.43 2.56 55.15
CA ASP A 622 -17.05 3.95 54.87
C ASP A 622 -18.02 4.96 55.51
N ALA A 623 -19.34 4.71 55.48
CA ALA A 623 -20.32 5.53 56.19
C ALA A 623 -20.16 5.43 57.73
N GLY A 624 -19.84 4.23 58.25
CA GLY A 624 -19.51 4.02 59.66
C GLY A 624 -18.25 4.77 60.09
N ARG A 625 -17.21 4.80 59.25
CA ARG A 625 -15.95 5.51 59.53
C ARG A 625 -16.13 7.03 59.56
N LEU A 626 -16.91 7.58 58.61
CA LEU A 626 -17.22 9.01 58.53
C LEU A 626 -18.08 9.47 59.71
N ALA A 627 -19.08 8.68 60.12
CA ALA A 627 -19.90 8.98 61.30
C ALA A 627 -19.08 8.86 62.60
N GLU A 628 -18.18 7.88 62.69
CA GLU A 628 -17.32 7.68 63.85
C GLU A 628 -16.25 8.78 63.97
N GLN A 629 -15.62 9.21 62.88
CA GLN A 629 -14.67 10.33 62.87
C GLN A 629 -15.34 11.67 63.20
N LYS A 630 -16.57 11.89 62.71
CA LYS A 630 -17.34 13.09 63.04
C LYS A 630 -17.66 13.15 64.54
N ARG A 631 -18.15 12.05 65.11
CA ARG A 631 -18.43 11.95 66.56
C ARG A 631 -17.17 12.07 67.42
N LEU A 632 -16.03 11.57 66.94
CA LEU A 632 -14.75 11.68 67.63
C LEU A 632 -14.22 13.13 67.65
N ARG A 633 -14.42 13.90 66.57
CA ARG A 633 -14.14 15.35 66.54
C ARG A 633 -15.07 16.14 67.45
N GLU A 634 -16.38 15.90 67.36
CA GLU A 634 -17.37 16.59 68.19
C GLU A 634 -17.10 16.40 69.70
N VAL A 635 -16.74 15.17 70.11
CA VAL A 635 -16.40 14.91 71.52
C VAL A 635 -15.08 15.59 71.91
N LEU A 636 -14.03 15.55 71.08
CA LEU A 636 -12.75 16.20 71.36
C LEU A 636 -12.87 17.74 71.44
N GLU A 637 -13.70 18.34 70.60
CA GLU A 637 -14.01 19.78 70.65
C GLU A 637 -14.80 20.14 71.91
N SER A 638 -15.77 19.31 72.31
CA SER A 638 -16.59 19.56 73.52
C SER A 638 -15.81 19.51 74.83
N VAL A 639 -14.66 18.82 74.87
CA VAL A 639 -13.78 18.70 76.05
C VAL A 639 -12.48 19.48 75.90
N GLY A 640 -12.39 20.38 74.91
CA GLY A 640 -11.23 21.27 74.72
C GLY A 640 -9.91 20.53 74.45
N GLY A 641 -9.97 19.31 73.90
CA GLY A 641 -8.79 18.49 73.60
C GLY A 641 -8.26 17.61 74.74
N ASP A 642 -8.95 17.53 75.90
CA ASP A 642 -8.57 16.58 76.96
C ASP A 642 -8.88 15.14 76.55
N GLN A 643 -7.82 14.42 76.16
CA GLN A 643 -7.89 13.04 75.69
C GLN A 643 -8.36 12.05 76.77
N ARG A 644 -8.26 12.38 78.06
CA ARG A 644 -8.74 11.49 79.14
C ARG A 644 -10.25 11.52 79.22
N GLN A 645 -10.84 12.71 79.24
CA GLN A 645 -12.29 12.89 79.27
C GLN A 645 -12.95 12.42 77.97
N ALA A 646 -12.30 12.66 76.81
CA ALA A 646 -12.79 12.13 75.53
C ALA A 646 -12.87 10.60 75.52
N CYS A 647 -11.90 9.89 76.14
CA CYS A 647 -11.92 8.44 76.25
C CYS A 647 -13.07 7.92 77.13
N GLU A 648 -13.38 8.62 78.23
CA GLU A 648 -14.49 8.25 79.12
C GLU A 648 -15.85 8.45 78.44
N ILE A 649 -16.04 9.55 77.72
CA ILE A 649 -17.29 9.85 77.00
C ILE A 649 -17.49 8.90 75.80
N LEU A 650 -16.42 8.53 75.10
CA LEU A 650 -16.46 7.61 73.95
C LEU A 650 -16.42 6.14 74.35
N GLY A 651 -16.11 5.81 75.61
CA GLY A 651 -15.99 4.43 76.10
C GLY A 651 -14.83 3.64 75.49
N ILE A 652 -13.74 4.31 75.06
CA ILE A 652 -12.59 3.69 74.40
C ILE A 652 -11.27 3.95 75.13
N SER A 653 -10.28 3.08 74.96
CA SER A 653 -8.95 3.27 75.56
C SER A 653 -8.12 4.35 74.83
N ARG A 654 -7.20 5.00 75.55
CA ARG A 654 -6.28 6.03 74.97
C ARG A 654 -5.52 5.55 73.73
N ALA A 655 -5.07 4.30 73.73
CA ALA A 655 -4.37 3.71 72.57
C ALA A 655 -5.29 3.57 71.33
N THR A 656 -6.58 3.33 71.57
CA THR A 656 -7.60 3.23 70.51
C THR A 656 -7.97 4.62 69.99
N LEU A 657 -8.10 5.61 70.87
CA LEU A 657 -8.29 7.01 70.50
C LEU A 657 -7.14 7.51 69.60
N TRP A 658 -5.88 7.25 69.97
CA TRP A 658 -4.72 7.68 69.19
C TRP A 658 -4.64 7.02 67.81
N ARG A 659 -4.95 5.72 67.69
CA ARG A 659 -5.03 5.03 66.38
C ARG A 659 -6.13 5.61 65.50
N ARG A 660 -7.29 5.95 66.08
CA ARG A 660 -8.45 6.51 65.37
C ARG A 660 -8.29 7.98 65.00
N MET A 661 -7.39 8.72 65.66
CA MET A 661 -7.02 10.07 65.26
C MET A 661 -6.00 10.11 64.11
N LYS A 662 -5.26 9.01 63.90
CA LYS A 662 -4.16 8.92 62.92
C LYS A 662 -4.56 8.21 61.61
N ALA A 663 -5.72 7.56 61.60
CA ALA A 663 -6.33 6.85 60.48
C ALA A 663 -7.59 7.59 60.02
#